data_AF-A0A934VSI2-F1
#
_entry.id   AF-A0A934VSI2-F1
#
_cell.length_a   1.000
_cell.length_b   1.000
_cell.length_c   1.000
_cell.angle_alpha   90.00
_cell.angle_beta   90.00
_cell.angle_gamma   90.00
#
_symmetry.space_group_name_H-M   'P 1'
#
loop_
_entity.id
_entity.type
_entity.pdbx_description
1 polymer ?
#
loop_
_entity_poly.entity_id
_entity_poly.type
_entity_poly.pdbx_seq_one_letter_code
_entity_poly.pdbx_strand_id
1 'polypeptide(L)'
;MRVLSATLCLMILAIASAKAVKVRVASFNVGALYTSDGAQFGLGDPGTTDFESVRMVLGRINADVVALEEIHNVDVDNEPSGTQEDVEVLASELGYPYLYVPPRTSLDYTFRVIFLSKFPFLTETSIGSPSGANDMTRRLPVVHVDVPDTPNDPWIIAGHLKSGTALADRFRRSVELERVREFLETQMLTGDDNFIIMGDFNLSSTNRTFTELPTGLPSSFTLGSDIQFPVTYSTNPVAYFTSPIPSRVDLRQVDGAASTYDTESSGGSAIDVMMVSSSIAGRSLESEIYNSALDTSNDIGLEKNGAPLAADTSYLASDHYAIFADLDLDLDYPNLSMSISPNSVAEAASAVLTVQLPEAATADLTVNLSSDSSAVATTTTSVIIPAGESSASAAIQTYRNYIADGGVEATFTATATGYDPASMVLQVQDKDDHYSFTDAGQTITENFSGFYGSHDPAPFSSSGVIAWIGSDDGSSGTPGFRAYGAPENPSIGLIPAGEASDISATFSNDSTETITALAISMTAAQWRAISGGTTDRLDVALVIDEVAQNVPGLSFSAATDLPTGAIPGGASQSLQTTIEGLSIAPDATFDLRVTFTPGPSTGKLSDDVFINEFHYDNDSTDEGEFVEIAVGPGFTGNLSELSLVLYNGNNGQTYGSEHRLDTFTAGAVTDSGHRLFSKQIEGIQNGSPDGFALVRGSEVLEFISYEGSFTATNGPAAGLTSTDIGVDQNSTLAAGIGSLGLQGTGGSADDFTWTRFSGAFTVGQANDGQTFTSAPRPQGLSFDDLSVTFLAADQNVDSDGDGWSDEVETTLTLTDPNDAASRFRAELTSPESGLLELGFPTLTGRFYTLESSPDLINWEDISSLSGDDQPAAFEIEIDPENPKKFYRIRIELGD
;
A
#
# COMPACT_ATOMS: atom_id res chain seq x y z
N MET A 1 51.59 -1.42 -70.08
CA MET A 1 52.83 -1.64 -69.30
C MET A 1 53.54 -0.30 -69.10
N ARG A 2 53.12 0.45 -68.08
CA ARG A 2 53.80 1.59 -67.43
C ARG A 2 53.03 1.85 -66.14
N VAL A 3 53.74 1.79 -65.01
CA VAL A 3 53.21 1.97 -63.66
C VAL A 3 52.96 3.47 -63.47
N LEU A 4 51.73 3.84 -63.09
CA LEU A 4 51.36 5.16 -62.60
C LEU A 4 50.89 4.99 -61.17
N SER A 5 51.69 5.51 -60.25
CA SER A 5 51.36 5.66 -58.84
C SER A 5 50.36 6.81 -58.71
N ALA A 6 49.14 6.53 -58.30
CA ALA A 6 48.17 7.52 -57.86
C ALA A 6 48.15 7.49 -56.32
N THR A 7 48.78 8.48 -55.71
CA THR A 7 48.73 8.74 -54.28
C THR A 7 47.31 9.21 -53.94
N LEU A 8 46.51 8.34 -53.32
CA LEU A 8 45.22 8.71 -52.75
C LEU A 8 45.51 9.50 -51.46
N CYS A 9 45.29 10.81 -51.53
CA CYS A 9 45.41 11.70 -50.38
C CYS A 9 44.21 11.43 -49.47
N LEU A 10 44.41 10.63 -48.41
CA LEU A 10 43.46 10.46 -47.32
C LEU A 10 43.46 11.78 -46.53
N MET A 11 42.51 12.69 -46.81
CA MET A 11 42.20 13.78 -45.90
C MET A 11 41.54 13.14 -44.67
N ILE A 12 42.36 12.82 -43.67
CA ILE A 12 41.88 12.69 -42.30
C ILE A 12 41.50 14.11 -41.89
N LEU A 13 40.21 14.45 -41.97
CA LEU A 13 39.67 15.56 -41.17
C LEU A 13 39.87 15.11 -39.72
N ALA A 14 40.97 15.55 -39.11
CA ALA A 14 41.03 15.61 -37.66
C ALA A 14 39.98 16.66 -37.27
N ILE A 15 38.77 16.20 -36.93
CA ILE A 15 37.84 17.01 -36.17
C ILE A 15 38.60 17.30 -34.88
N ALA A 16 39.04 18.55 -34.73
CA ALA A 16 39.59 19.00 -33.48
C ALA A 16 38.42 18.89 -32.48
N SER A 17 38.46 17.86 -31.63
CA SER A 17 37.55 17.76 -30.48
C SER A 17 37.66 19.10 -29.75
N ALA A 18 36.56 19.86 -29.72
CA ALA A 18 36.44 20.97 -28.80
C ALA A 18 36.70 20.44 -27.38
N LYS A 19 37.36 21.25 -26.55
CA LYS A 19 37.63 20.88 -25.16
C LYS A 19 36.41 21.26 -24.33
N ALA A 20 36.01 20.38 -23.41
CA ALA A 20 34.99 20.69 -22.42
C ALA A 20 35.36 21.94 -21.61
N VAL A 21 34.39 22.83 -21.45
CA VAL A 21 34.44 23.96 -20.50
C VAL A 21 33.51 23.61 -19.34
N LYS A 22 34.04 23.45 -18.13
CA LYS A 22 33.24 23.07 -16.96
C LYS A 22 32.55 24.26 -16.32
N VAL A 23 31.27 24.13 -16.01
CA VAL A 23 30.51 25.08 -15.19
C VAL A 23 29.74 24.32 -14.11
N ARG A 24 29.81 24.81 -12.86
CA ARG A 24 28.96 24.30 -11.77
C ARG A 24 27.72 25.18 -11.62
N VAL A 25 26.54 24.58 -11.66
CA VAL A 25 25.27 25.25 -11.42
C VAL A 25 24.56 24.69 -10.21
N ALA A 26 23.83 25.52 -9.46
CA ALA A 26 23.03 25.08 -8.33
C ALA A 26 21.68 25.81 -8.26
N SER A 27 20.69 25.17 -7.65
CA SER A 27 19.41 25.76 -7.28
C SER A 27 19.09 25.39 -5.83
N PHE A 28 18.51 26.33 -5.08
CA PHE A 28 18.20 26.13 -3.67
C PHE A 28 17.00 26.98 -3.24
N ASN A 29 15.88 26.32 -2.95
CA ASN A 29 14.76 26.93 -2.26
C ASN A 29 15.15 27.15 -0.80
N VAL A 30 15.14 28.41 -0.32
CA VAL A 30 15.52 28.78 1.05
C VAL A 30 14.31 29.03 1.95
N GLY A 31 13.14 28.55 1.54
CA GLY A 31 11.85 29.15 1.82
C GLY A 31 11.25 28.98 3.20
N ALA A 32 11.53 27.91 3.93
CA ALA A 32 11.02 27.80 5.30
C ALA A 32 12.00 27.12 6.26
N LEU A 33 12.32 27.83 7.34
CA LEU A 33 12.86 27.22 8.56
C LEU A 33 11.73 27.06 9.58
N TYR A 34 11.40 25.81 9.93
CA TYR A 34 10.42 25.53 10.98
C TYR A 34 11.10 25.56 12.34
N THR A 35 10.94 26.68 13.06
CA THR A 35 11.44 26.82 14.44
C THR A 35 10.34 26.52 15.45
N SER A 36 10.71 26.33 16.73
CA SER A 36 9.72 26.20 17.81
C SER A 36 8.78 27.42 17.94
N ASP A 37 9.15 28.55 17.35
CA ASP A 37 8.38 29.80 17.33
C ASP A 37 7.51 29.96 16.07
N GLY A 38 7.53 28.98 15.16
CA GLY A 38 6.79 28.96 13.89
C GLY A 38 7.70 28.92 12.66
N ALA A 39 7.09 28.85 11.47
CA ALA A 39 7.78 28.91 10.20
C ALA A 39 8.30 30.34 9.94
N GLN A 40 9.61 30.46 9.74
CA GLN A 40 10.26 31.68 9.27
C GLN A 40 10.53 31.51 7.78
N PHE A 41 10.13 32.49 6.97
CA PHE A 41 10.22 32.44 5.52
C PHE A 41 11.21 33.47 4.99
N GLY A 42 12.11 33.06 4.10
CA GLY A 42 13.14 33.91 3.49
C GLY A 42 14.56 33.58 3.97
N LEU A 43 15.52 34.44 3.59
CA LEU A 43 16.94 34.23 3.86
C LEU A 43 17.35 34.49 5.33
N GLY A 44 16.63 35.38 6.02
CA GLY A 44 16.98 35.87 7.35
C GLY A 44 18.02 37.00 7.33
N ASP A 45 18.10 37.75 8.43
CA ASP A 45 19.08 38.84 8.58
C ASP A 45 20.51 38.28 8.67
N PRO A 46 21.55 38.95 8.13
CA PRO A 46 22.94 38.54 8.29
C PRO A 46 23.34 38.25 9.75
N GLY A 47 23.93 37.06 9.98
CA GLY A 47 24.32 36.56 11.29
C GLY A 47 23.24 35.77 12.05
N THR A 48 22.04 35.65 11.49
CA THR A 48 21.02 34.70 11.96
C THR A 48 21.34 33.26 11.53
N THR A 49 20.71 32.26 12.16
CA THR A 49 21.03 30.85 11.90
C THR A 49 20.63 30.40 10.50
N ASP A 50 19.47 30.84 10.02
CA ASP A 50 18.96 30.68 8.66
C ASP A 50 19.93 31.28 7.63
N PHE A 51 20.29 32.56 7.77
CA PHE A 51 21.25 33.20 6.86
C PHE A 51 22.60 32.46 6.81
N GLU A 52 23.17 32.18 7.99
CA GLU A 52 24.48 31.54 8.08
C GLU A 52 24.45 30.10 7.54
N SER A 53 23.36 29.35 7.75
CA SER A 53 23.24 27.98 7.27
C SER A 53 23.12 27.94 5.74
N VAL A 54 22.31 28.82 5.14
CA VAL A 54 22.24 28.99 3.68
C VAL A 54 23.61 29.39 3.12
N ARG A 55 24.28 30.37 3.73
CA ARG A 55 25.63 30.79 3.33
C ARG A 55 26.63 29.64 3.40
N MET A 56 26.61 28.84 4.45
CA MET A 56 27.51 27.69 4.59
C MET A 56 27.24 26.62 3.53
N VAL A 57 25.97 26.27 3.27
CA VAL A 57 25.58 25.31 2.22
C VAL A 57 26.07 25.79 0.85
N LEU A 58 25.75 27.03 0.48
CA LEU A 58 26.16 27.59 -0.82
C LEU A 58 27.69 27.73 -0.93
N GLY A 59 28.37 28.10 0.17
CA GLY A 59 29.83 28.16 0.22
C GLY A 59 30.50 26.80 0.11
N ARG A 60 29.86 25.75 0.62
CA ARG A 60 30.32 24.35 0.51
C ARG A 60 30.17 23.81 -0.91
N ILE A 61 29.04 24.06 -1.55
CA ILE A 61 28.78 23.71 -2.97
C ILE A 61 29.68 24.53 -3.91
N ASN A 62 29.82 25.83 -3.63
CA ASN A 62 30.66 26.79 -4.35
C ASN A 62 30.41 26.81 -5.87
N ALA A 63 29.13 26.80 -6.28
CA ALA A 63 28.75 26.85 -7.70
C ALA A 63 29.20 28.14 -8.40
N ASP A 64 29.23 28.14 -9.72
CA ASP A 64 29.56 29.30 -10.54
C ASP A 64 28.31 30.16 -10.82
N VAL A 65 27.16 29.52 -10.95
CA VAL A 65 25.85 30.16 -11.06
C VAL A 65 24.87 29.49 -10.10
N VAL A 66 24.15 30.28 -9.30
CA VAL A 66 23.18 29.81 -8.32
C VAL A 66 21.83 30.47 -8.57
N ALA A 67 20.77 29.68 -8.64
CA ALA A 67 19.40 30.16 -8.48
C ALA A 67 18.96 30.00 -7.03
N LEU A 68 18.27 31.00 -6.48
CA LEU A 68 17.66 30.91 -5.16
C LEU A 68 16.16 31.18 -5.27
N GLU A 69 15.35 30.28 -4.73
CA GLU A 69 13.90 30.36 -4.66
C GLU A 69 13.45 30.77 -3.25
N GLU A 70 12.24 31.34 -3.14
CA GLU A 70 11.66 31.82 -1.87
C GLU A 70 12.42 32.94 -1.16
N ILE A 71 13.18 33.72 -1.92
CA ILE A 71 13.71 34.98 -1.42
C ILE A 71 12.56 35.94 -1.10
N HIS A 72 12.43 36.33 0.15
CA HIS A 72 11.37 37.23 0.59
C HIS A 72 11.69 38.65 0.13
N ASN A 73 10.64 39.45 -0.10
CA ASN A 73 10.82 40.85 -0.51
C ASN A 73 11.73 41.66 0.41
N VAL A 74 11.68 41.40 1.71
CA VAL A 74 12.48 42.14 2.69
C VAL A 74 13.98 41.91 2.50
N ASP A 75 14.36 40.76 1.91
CA ASP A 75 15.74 40.37 1.67
C ASP A 75 16.34 41.08 0.43
N VAL A 76 15.49 41.70 -0.41
CA VAL A 76 15.83 42.34 -1.70
C VAL A 76 15.26 43.76 -1.85
N ASP A 77 14.49 44.25 -0.90
CA ASP A 77 13.98 45.61 -0.89
C ASP A 77 14.69 46.36 0.23
N ASN A 78 15.42 47.43 -0.12
CA ASN A 78 16.00 48.35 0.85
C ASN A 78 15.02 48.70 2.01
N GLU A 79 15.35 48.26 3.23
CA GLU A 79 14.76 48.83 4.44
C GLU A 79 15.01 50.35 4.46
N PRO A 80 14.08 51.19 4.99
CA PRO A 80 14.25 52.64 5.05
C PRO A 80 15.49 53.12 5.83
N SER A 81 16.20 52.21 6.48
CA SER A 81 17.43 52.40 7.27
C SER A 81 18.71 52.63 6.43
N GLY A 82 18.71 52.31 5.13
CA GLY A 82 19.91 52.41 4.28
C GLY A 82 20.96 51.34 4.57
N THR A 83 20.56 50.19 5.10
CA THR A 83 21.37 48.97 5.21
C THR A 83 21.44 48.26 3.85
N GLN A 84 22.56 47.54 3.61
CA GLN A 84 22.73 46.68 2.43
C GLN A 84 21.68 45.57 2.44
N GLU A 85 21.13 45.20 1.28
CA GLU A 85 20.13 44.13 1.17
C GLU A 85 20.76 42.77 1.54
N ASP A 86 20.02 41.90 2.23
CA ASP A 86 20.58 40.67 2.79
C ASP A 86 21.14 39.75 1.70
N VAL A 87 20.46 39.71 0.55
CA VAL A 87 20.96 39.02 -0.65
C VAL A 87 22.27 39.60 -1.17
N GLU A 88 22.46 40.93 -1.12
CA GLU A 88 23.73 41.56 -1.53
C GLU A 88 24.86 41.24 -0.53
N VAL A 89 24.54 41.11 0.76
CA VAL A 89 25.51 40.65 1.78
C VAL A 89 25.91 39.20 1.48
N LEU A 90 24.94 38.30 1.28
CA LEU A 90 25.19 36.90 0.92
C LEU A 90 26.05 36.78 -0.35
N ALA A 91 25.69 37.52 -1.40
CA ALA A 91 26.42 37.54 -2.67
C ALA A 91 27.87 38.02 -2.48
N SER A 92 28.07 39.08 -1.70
CA SER A 92 29.40 39.61 -1.40
C SER A 92 30.26 38.62 -0.59
N GLU A 93 29.69 37.96 0.40
CA GLU A 93 30.42 37.02 1.26
C GLU A 93 30.82 35.73 0.54
N LEU A 94 30.01 35.30 -0.44
CA LEU A 94 30.27 34.12 -1.28
C LEU A 94 31.02 34.43 -2.58
N GLY A 95 31.27 35.71 -2.88
CA GLY A 95 32.05 36.14 -4.04
C GLY A 95 31.28 36.08 -5.37
N TYR A 96 29.98 36.37 -5.35
CA TYR A 96 29.12 36.52 -6.54
C TYR A 96 28.95 38.01 -6.91
N PRO A 97 29.78 38.56 -7.82
CA PRO A 97 29.69 39.97 -8.21
C PRO A 97 28.49 40.30 -9.11
N TYR A 98 27.78 39.31 -9.65
CA TYR A 98 26.63 39.51 -10.52
C TYR A 98 25.37 38.93 -9.86
N LEU A 99 24.35 39.76 -9.70
CA LEU A 99 23.07 39.45 -9.06
C LEU A 99 21.93 39.92 -9.99
N TYR A 100 20.96 39.05 -10.26
CA TYR A 100 19.75 39.41 -10.98
C TYR A 100 18.49 39.11 -10.15
N VAL A 101 17.69 40.14 -9.90
CA VAL A 101 16.40 40.07 -9.22
C VAL A 101 15.29 40.46 -10.20
N PRO A 102 14.38 39.55 -10.59
CA PRO A 102 13.33 39.85 -11.54
C PRO A 102 12.24 40.75 -10.91
N PRO A 103 11.48 41.50 -11.74
CA PRO A 103 10.35 42.29 -11.27
C PRO A 103 9.27 41.43 -10.59
N ARG A 104 8.48 42.06 -9.70
CA ARG A 104 7.35 41.40 -9.02
C ARG A 104 6.23 41.01 -10.00
N THR A 105 5.41 40.05 -9.60
CA THR A 105 4.10 39.82 -10.22
C THR A 105 2.97 40.35 -9.34
N SER A 106 1.73 40.26 -9.83
CA SER A 106 0.54 40.61 -9.07
C SER A 106 -0.10 39.43 -8.33
N LEU A 107 0.30 38.18 -8.64
CA LEU A 107 -0.28 36.97 -8.06
C LEU A 107 0.48 36.46 -6.84
N ASP A 108 1.81 36.53 -6.89
CA ASP A 108 2.66 36.48 -5.70
C ASP A 108 3.54 37.73 -5.68
N TYR A 109 3.30 38.56 -4.67
CA TYR A 109 4.08 39.76 -4.44
C TYR A 109 5.16 39.55 -3.41
N THR A 110 5.16 38.45 -2.64
CA THR A 110 5.95 38.20 -1.43
C THR A 110 7.31 37.59 -1.73
N PHE A 111 7.34 36.54 -2.56
CA PHE A 111 8.55 35.77 -2.83
C PHE A 111 9.14 36.05 -4.22
N ARG A 112 10.43 35.76 -4.38
CA ARG A 112 11.21 35.89 -5.62
C ARG A 112 12.03 34.65 -5.91
N VAL A 113 12.42 34.55 -7.17
CA VAL A 113 13.51 33.69 -7.64
C VAL A 113 14.59 34.61 -8.17
N ILE A 114 15.85 34.41 -7.79
CA ILE A 114 16.97 35.28 -8.16
C ILE A 114 18.14 34.47 -8.71
N PHE A 115 19.10 35.14 -9.35
CA PHE A 115 20.39 34.54 -9.73
C PHE A 115 21.56 35.24 -9.07
N LEU A 116 22.54 34.44 -8.61
CA LEU A 116 23.89 34.84 -8.23
C LEU A 116 24.89 34.21 -9.22
N SER A 117 25.88 34.96 -9.68
CA SER A 117 26.91 34.42 -10.57
C SER A 117 28.30 35.01 -10.33
N LYS A 118 29.30 34.13 -10.52
CA LYS A 118 30.72 34.50 -10.60
C LYS A 118 31.07 35.09 -11.98
N PHE A 119 30.23 34.83 -12.98
CA PHE A 119 30.43 35.21 -14.37
C PHE A 119 29.43 36.29 -14.81
N PRO A 120 29.81 37.18 -15.75
CA PRO A 120 28.93 38.24 -16.21
C PRO A 120 27.66 37.71 -16.87
N PHE A 121 26.55 38.44 -16.74
CA PHE A 121 25.36 38.19 -17.55
C PHE A 121 25.44 38.96 -18.88
N LEU A 122 25.40 38.23 -20.00
CA LEU A 122 25.22 38.80 -21.34
C LEU A 122 23.82 39.38 -21.51
N THR A 123 22.82 38.75 -20.89
CA THR A 123 21.43 39.20 -20.90
C THR A 123 20.74 38.78 -19.61
N GLU A 124 19.92 39.68 -19.09
CA GLU A 124 19.04 39.49 -17.94
C GLU A 124 17.60 39.74 -18.38
N THR A 125 16.73 38.73 -18.24
CA THR A 125 15.31 38.86 -18.55
C THR A 125 14.47 37.96 -17.64
N SER A 126 13.16 37.99 -17.80
CA SER A 126 12.26 37.10 -17.06
C SER A 126 11.06 36.71 -17.89
N ILE A 127 10.62 35.46 -17.70
CA ILE A 127 9.38 34.92 -18.24
C ILE A 127 8.24 35.41 -17.35
N GLY A 128 7.26 36.06 -17.97
CA GLY A 128 6.08 36.60 -17.30
C GLY A 128 4.86 36.53 -18.22
N SER A 129 3.71 36.93 -17.70
CA SER A 129 2.47 36.91 -18.48
C SER A 129 2.56 37.78 -19.73
N PRO A 130 2.06 37.30 -20.89
CA PRO A 130 2.00 38.10 -22.11
C PRO A 130 1.02 39.28 -21.94
N SER A 131 1.05 40.20 -22.90
CA SER A 131 0.16 41.36 -22.90
C SER A 131 -1.32 40.95 -22.85
N GLY A 132 -2.04 41.43 -21.84
CA GLY A 132 -3.46 41.12 -21.63
C GLY A 132 -3.73 39.92 -20.71
N ALA A 133 -2.69 39.21 -20.26
CA ALA A 133 -2.78 38.09 -19.33
C ALA A 133 -2.29 38.48 -17.92
N ASN A 134 -2.70 37.68 -16.93
CA ASN A 134 -2.19 37.66 -15.57
C ASN A 134 -2.25 36.22 -15.05
N ASP A 135 -1.37 35.39 -15.60
CA ASP A 135 -1.39 33.92 -15.51
C ASP A 135 -0.10 33.29 -14.99
N MET A 136 0.92 34.09 -14.65
CA MET A 136 2.16 33.65 -14.01
C MET A 136 2.14 33.95 -12.51
N THR A 137 2.36 32.95 -11.65
CA THR A 137 2.41 33.15 -10.18
C THR A 137 3.58 34.02 -9.79
N ARG A 138 4.74 33.75 -10.39
CA ARG A 138 5.99 34.49 -10.21
C ARG A 138 6.63 34.69 -11.58
N ARG A 139 7.49 35.70 -11.68
CA ARG A 139 8.37 35.84 -12.84
C ARG A 139 9.49 34.81 -12.72
N LEU A 140 9.72 34.05 -13.77
CA LEU A 140 10.84 33.10 -13.81
C LEU A 140 12.04 33.84 -14.40
N PRO A 141 13.10 34.12 -13.63
CA PRO A 141 14.27 34.82 -14.15
C PRO A 141 14.99 33.96 -15.20
N VAL A 142 15.62 34.63 -16.15
CA VAL A 142 16.45 34.02 -17.18
C VAL A 142 17.72 34.83 -17.34
N VAL A 143 18.87 34.14 -17.30
CA VAL A 143 20.18 34.73 -17.54
C VAL A 143 20.89 34.01 -18.69
N HIS A 144 21.61 34.75 -19.51
CA HIS A 144 22.56 34.22 -20.48
C HIS A 144 23.95 34.57 -19.96
N VAL A 145 24.76 33.57 -19.60
CA VAL A 145 25.95 33.77 -18.75
C VAL A 145 27.23 33.67 -19.59
N ASP A 146 28.10 34.68 -19.55
CA ASP A 146 29.41 34.71 -20.22
C ASP A 146 30.42 33.82 -19.48
N VAL A 147 30.40 32.52 -19.77
CA VAL A 147 31.28 31.55 -19.13
C VAL A 147 32.66 31.60 -19.83
N PRO A 148 33.78 31.72 -19.09
CA PRO A 148 35.09 31.81 -19.72
C PRO A 148 35.42 30.61 -20.60
N ASP A 149 36.00 30.88 -21.77
CA ASP A 149 36.51 29.89 -22.73
C ASP A 149 35.45 29.04 -23.47
N THR A 150 34.14 29.31 -23.30
CA THR A 150 33.08 28.72 -24.13
C THR A 150 32.67 29.67 -25.27
N PRO A 151 32.50 29.16 -26.52
CA PRO A 151 31.84 29.92 -27.58
C PRO A 151 30.31 29.84 -27.56
N ASN A 152 29.70 28.95 -26.75
CA ASN A 152 28.26 28.76 -26.65
C ASN A 152 27.80 28.95 -25.20
N ASP A 153 27.67 30.20 -24.79
CA ASP A 153 27.26 30.57 -23.45
C ASP A 153 25.88 29.99 -23.07
N PRO A 154 25.70 29.50 -21.83
CA PRO A 154 24.46 28.84 -21.43
C PRO A 154 23.33 29.83 -21.12
N TRP A 155 22.13 29.50 -21.58
CA TRP A 155 20.87 30.08 -21.09
C TRP A 155 20.40 29.34 -19.85
N ILE A 156 20.17 30.04 -18.75
CA ILE A 156 19.76 29.44 -17.47
C ILE A 156 18.44 30.05 -17.02
N ILE A 157 17.45 29.19 -16.82
CA ILE A 157 16.09 29.53 -16.39
C ILE A 157 15.89 28.95 -14.99
N ALA A 158 15.43 29.77 -14.04
CA ALA A 158 15.09 29.29 -12.70
C ALA A 158 13.60 29.41 -12.41
N GLY A 159 13.03 28.40 -11.75
CA GLY A 159 11.60 28.34 -11.46
C GLY A 159 11.27 28.10 -10.00
N HIS A 160 10.29 28.84 -9.49
CA HIS A 160 9.54 28.47 -8.29
C HIS A 160 8.06 28.46 -8.68
N LEU A 161 7.63 27.30 -9.18
CA LEU A 161 6.28 27.12 -9.73
C LEU A 161 5.22 27.13 -8.63
N LYS A 162 3.95 27.25 -9.01
CA LYS A 162 2.87 27.32 -8.02
C LYS A 162 2.86 26.08 -7.12
N SER A 163 2.94 26.27 -5.79
CA SER A 163 2.81 25.20 -4.79
C SER A 163 1.36 24.72 -4.58
N GLY A 164 1.17 23.63 -3.85
CA GLY A 164 -0.16 23.12 -3.46
C GLY A 164 -0.74 22.06 -4.41
N THR A 165 -1.76 21.35 -3.93
CA THR A 165 -2.31 20.15 -4.60
C THR A 165 -3.65 20.37 -5.29
N ALA A 166 -4.26 21.56 -5.15
CA ALA A 166 -5.58 21.85 -5.70
C ALA A 166 -5.58 21.92 -7.23
N LEU A 167 -6.76 21.75 -7.84
CA LEU A 167 -6.92 21.83 -9.30
C LEU A 167 -6.43 23.16 -9.88
N ALA A 168 -6.67 24.28 -9.19
CA ALA A 168 -6.18 25.60 -9.59
C ALA A 168 -4.64 25.69 -9.53
N ASP A 169 -3.98 25.03 -8.57
CA ASP A 169 -2.53 25.04 -8.43
C ASP A 169 -1.87 24.25 -9.56
N ARG A 170 -2.38 23.04 -9.84
CA ARG A 170 -1.93 22.19 -10.96
C ARG A 170 -2.06 22.92 -12.30
N PHE A 171 -3.21 23.55 -12.54
CA PHE A 171 -3.44 24.32 -13.76
C PHE A 171 -2.46 25.49 -13.92
N ARG A 172 -2.16 26.21 -12.83
CA ARG A 172 -1.17 27.30 -12.85
C ARG A 172 0.24 26.78 -13.17
N ARG A 173 0.66 25.65 -12.58
CA ARG A 173 1.94 25.01 -12.94
C ARG A 173 2.01 24.63 -14.42
N SER A 174 0.91 24.11 -14.99
CA SER A 174 0.85 23.81 -16.42
C SER A 174 1.10 25.06 -17.27
N VAL A 175 0.42 26.16 -16.95
CA VAL A 175 0.60 27.44 -17.67
C VAL A 175 2.04 27.94 -17.53
N GLU A 176 2.64 27.86 -16.34
CA GLU A 176 4.01 28.30 -16.10
C GLU A 176 5.04 27.52 -16.92
N LEU A 177 4.89 26.20 -17.04
CA LEU A 177 5.77 25.36 -17.87
C LEU A 177 5.55 25.58 -19.37
N GLU A 178 4.31 25.82 -19.81
CA GLU A 178 4.02 26.25 -21.18
C GLU A 178 4.75 27.56 -21.51
N ARG A 179 4.82 28.52 -20.57
CA ARG A 179 5.59 29.77 -20.77
C ARG A 179 7.09 29.53 -20.88
N VAL A 180 7.64 28.52 -20.19
CA VAL A 180 9.04 28.13 -20.34
C VAL A 180 9.28 27.54 -21.74
N ARG A 181 8.42 26.65 -22.23
CA ARG A 181 8.52 26.13 -23.61
C ARG A 181 8.49 27.26 -24.63
N GLU A 182 7.48 28.14 -24.56
CA GLU A 182 7.33 29.27 -25.48
C GLU A 182 8.55 30.19 -25.47
N PHE A 183 9.21 30.38 -24.32
CA PHE A 183 10.45 31.14 -24.23
C PHE A 183 11.57 30.50 -25.05
N LEU A 184 11.81 29.18 -24.89
CA LEU A 184 12.84 28.46 -25.66
C LEU A 184 12.57 28.56 -27.17
N GLU A 185 11.32 28.37 -27.59
CA GLU A 185 10.89 28.50 -28.99
C GLU A 185 11.12 29.92 -29.53
N THR A 186 10.79 30.94 -28.72
CA THR A 186 10.97 32.35 -29.10
C THR A 186 12.44 32.73 -29.22
N GLN A 187 13.31 32.16 -28.38
CA GLN A 187 14.77 32.33 -28.50
C GLN A 187 15.36 31.48 -29.64
N MET A 188 14.56 30.63 -30.29
CA MET A 188 14.99 29.69 -31.33
C MET A 188 16.09 28.74 -30.84
N LEU A 189 16.06 28.37 -29.56
CA LEU A 189 16.98 27.39 -28.99
C LEU A 189 16.63 25.99 -29.51
N THR A 190 17.66 25.17 -29.67
CA THR A 190 17.60 23.79 -30.17
C THR A 190 18.24 22.85 -29.15
N GLY A 191 18.16 21.54 -29.40
CA GLY A 191 18.81 20.55 -28.53
C GLY A 191 20.34 20.66 -28.51
N ASP A 192 20.91 21.33 -29.51
CA ASP A 192 22.35 21.54 -29.68
C ASP A 192 22.86 22.75 -28.86
N ASP A 193 21.98 23.68 -28.48
CA ASP A 193 22.33 24.87 -27.69
C ASP A 193 22.49 24.53 -26.20
N ASN A 194 23.37 25.25 -25.49
CA ASN A 194 23.53 25.09 -24.06
C ASN A 194 22.39 25.82 -23.31
N PHE A 195 21.41 25.07 -22.80
CA PHE A 195 20.40 25.62 -21.90
C PHE A 195 20.12 24.73 -20.70
N ILE A 196 19.78 25.36 -19.58
CA ILE A 196 19.55 24.75 -18.26
C ILE A 196 18.26 25.33 -17.68
N ILE A 197 17.41 24.47 -17.16
CA ILE A 197 16.17 24.82 -16.47
C ILE A 197 16.23 24.15 -15.10
N MET A 198 16.15 24.91 -14.03
CA MET A 198 16.24 24.37 -12.66
C MET A 198 15.33 25.09 -11.68
N GLY A 199 15.07 24.49 -10.52
CA GLY A 199 14.28 25.13 -9.46
C GLY A 199 13.29 24.21 -8.77
N ASP A 200 12.50 24.79 -7.87
CA ASP A 200 11.38 24.15 -7.21
C ASP A 200 10.14 24.14 -8.12
N PHE A 201 9.82 22.96 -8.65
CA PHE A 201 8.72 22.76 -9.58
C PHE A 201 7.41 22.42 -8.88
N ASN A 202 7.43 22.19 -7.56
CA ASN A 202 6.26 21.82 -6.77
C ASN A 202 5.44 20.70 -7.45
N LEU A 203 6.15 19.67 -7.96
CA LEU A 203 5.51 18.54 -8.65
C LEU A 203 4.53 17.83 -7.70
N SER A 204 3.38 17.44 -8.23
CA SER A 204 2.31 16.74 -7.52
C SER A 204 2.19 15.31 -8.04
N SER A 205 1.40 14.46 -7.39
CA SER A 205 1.37 13.02 -7.62
C SER A 205 0.47 12.54 -8.76
N THR A 206 -0.31 13.42 -9.41
CA THR A 206 -1.32 12.95 -10.39
C THR A 206 -1.50 13.91 -11.56
N ASN A 207 -1.44 13.34 -12.77
CA ASN A 207 -1.73 14.04 -14.03
C ASN A 207 -3.17 14.56 -14.05
N ARG A 208 -3.43 15.62 -14.84
CA ARG A 208 -4.80 16.15 -14.99
C ARG A 208 -4.97 16.91 -16.29
N THR A 209 -5.97 16.56 -17.09
CA THR A 209 -6.39 17.37 -18.24
C THR A 209 -7.54 18.30 -17.86
N PHE A 210 -7.42 19.56 -18.24
CA PHE A 210 -8.42 20.62 -18.09
C PHE A 210 -9.02 20.93 -19.45
N THR A 211 -10.34 20.90 -19.57
CA THR A 211 -11.08 21.31 -20.78
C THR A 211 -11.67 22.72 -20.67
N GLU A 212 -11.62 23.29 -19.46
CA GLU A 212 -12.01 24.65 -19.11
C GLU A 212 -11.22 25.15 -17.90
N LEU A 213 -11.37 26.43 -17.54
CA LEU A 213 -10.71 27.00 -16.37
C LEU A 213 -11.21 26.33 -15.09
N PRO A 214 -10.33 25.81 -14.21
CA PRO A 214 -10.76 25.24 -12.94
C PRO A 214 -11.25 26.33 -11.97
N THR A 215 -12.14 25.92 -11.06
CA THR A 215 -12.52 26.76 -9.91
C THR A 215 -11.35 26.93 -8.94
N GLY A 216 -11.32 28.04 -8.20
CA GLY A 216 -10.29 28.30 -7.17
C GLY A 216 -9.10 29.13 -7.64
N LEU A 217 -9.07 29.55 -8.90
CA LEU A 217 -8.11 30.52 -9.39
C LEU A 217 -8.30 31.89 -8.69
N PRO A 218 -7.23 32.67 -8.46
CA PRO A 218 -7.34 34.02 -7.94
C PRO A 218 -8.26 34.89 -8.80
N SER A 219 -9.04 35.79 -8.18
CA SER A 219 -9.96 36.67 -8.92
C SER A 219 -9.27 37.59 -9.94
N SER A 220 -7.98 37.87 -9.75
CA SER A 220 -7.15 38.63 -10.68
C SER A 220 -6.52 37.78 -11.79
N PHE A 221 -6.64 36.45 -11.73
CA PHE A 221 -6.06 35.55 -12.72
C PHE A 221 -6.76 35.73 -14.07
N THR A 222 -5.98 35.90 -15.13
CA THR A 222 -6.50 36.04 -16.51
C THR A 222 -5.60 35.24 -17.43
N LEU A 223 -6.11 34.13 -17.97
CA LEU A 223 -5.36 33.28 -18.91
C LEU A 223 -5.08 34.03 -20.21
N GLY A 224 -3.85 33.94 -20.71
CA GLY A 224 -3.50 34.48 -22.02
C GLY A 224 -4.30 33.83 -23.15
N SER A 225 -4.64 34.62 -24.17
CA SER A 225 -5.42 34.14 -25.33
C SER A 225 -4.65 33.17 -26.24
N ASP A 226 -3.36 33.05 -26.02
CA ASP A 226 -2.45 32.12 -26.69
C ASP A 226 -2.58 30.68 -26.19
N ILE A 227 -2.98 30.48 -24.93
CA ILE A 227 -3.21 29.14 -24.37
C ILE A 227 -4.63 28.67 -24.76
N GLN A 228 -4.70 27.50 -25.39
CA GLN A 228 -5.96 26.87 -25.82
C GLN A 228 -6.21 25.60 -25.02
N PHE A 229 -7.50 25.29 -24.80
CA PHE A 229 -7.90 24.03 -24.18
C PHE A 229 -7.93 22.88 -25.20
N PRO A 230 -7.63 21.63 -24.79
CA PRO A 230 -7.33 21.22 -23.42
C PRO A 230 -5.91 21.60 -22.95
N VAL A 231 -5.77 21.91 -21.65
CA VAL A 231 -4.47 22.13 -20.99
C VAL A 231 -4.21 20.94 -20.08
N THR A 232 -3.04 20.32 -20.18
CA THR A 232 -2.69 19.13 -19.39
C THR A 232 -1.63 19.48 -18.35
N TYR A 233 -1.91 19.13 -17.10
CA TYR A 233 -0.91 18.99 -16.05
C TYR A 233 -0.28 17.61 -16.13
N SER A 234 1.02 17.58 -16.42
CA SER A 234 1.87 16.40 -16.27
C SER A 234 2.73 16.51 -15.00
N THR A 235 2.87 15.41 -14.27
CA THR A 235 3.82 15.24 -13.16
C THR A 235 5.26 15.15 -13.67
N ASN A 236 5.43 14.81 -14.94
CA ASN A 236 6.71 14.85 -15.63
C ASN A 236 6.90 16.20 -16.35
N PRO A 237 7.82 17.06 -15.90
CA PRO A 237 8.01 18.37 -16.51
C PRO A 237 8.58 18.32 -17.92
N VAL A 238 9.23 17.22 -18.35
CA VAL A 238 9.75 17.07 -19.72
C VAL A 238 8.62 16.99 -20.75
N ALA A 239 7.44 16.48 -20.35
CA ALA A 239 6.30 16.26 -21.25
C ALA A 239 5.74 17.56 -21.87
N TYR A 240 6.02 18.71 -21.27
CA TYR A 240 5.58 20.00 -21.80
C TYR A 240 6.37 20.42 -23.04
N PHE A 241 7.55 19.85 -23.30
CA PHE A 241 8.46 20.30 -24.34
C PHE A 241 8.38 19.41 -25.58
N THR A 242 8.20 20.02 -26.75
CA THR A 242 8.14 19.31 -28.04
C THR A 242 9.36 19.55 -28.93
N SER A 243 9.98 20.72 -28.83
CA SER A 243 11.22 21.07 -29.53
C SER A 243 11.76 22.41 -28.99
N PRO A 244 12.96 22.46 -28.38
CA PRO A 244 13.80 21.33 -28.01
C PRO A 244 13.21 20.56 -26.82
N ILE A 245 13.44 19.24 -26.76
CA ILE A 245 13.06 18.42 -25.62
C ILE A 245 14.27 18.35 -24.67
N PRO A 246 14.20 18.89 -23.45
CA PRO A 246 15.30 18.80 -22.51
C PRO A 246 15.37 17.40 -21.89
N SER A 247 16.54 17.05 -21.38
CA SER A 247 16.78 15.86 -20.58
C SER A 247 16.77 16.22 -19.11
N ARG A 248 15.97 15.50 -18.31
CA ARG A 248 16.00 15.61 -16.85
C ARG A 248 17.30 15.01 -16.31
N VAL A 249 17.95 15.74 -15.41
CA VAL A 249 19.15 15.29 -14.71
C VAL A 249 18.73 14.40 -13.54
N ASP A 250 19.36 13.23 -13.41
CA ASP A 250 19.09 12.30 -12.30
C ASP A 250 19.87 12.72 -11.04
N LEU A 251 19.22 13.55 -10.22
CA LEU A 251 19.78 14.07 -8.98
C LEU A 251 19.62 13.05 -7.84
N ARG A 252 20.73 12.79 -7.14
CA ARG A 252 20.78 11.87 -6.00
C ARG A 252 21.62 12.43 -4.85
N GLN A 253 21.22 12.13 -3.63
CA GLN A 253 22.06 12.27 -2.45
C GLN A 253 23.17 11.21 -2.47
N VAL A 254 24.18 11.37 -1.61
CA VAL A 254 25.34 10.45 -1.53
C VAL A 254 24.93 9.01 -1.19
N ASP A 255 23.81 8.83 -0.48
CA ASP A 255 23.23 7.52 -0.14
C ASP A 255 22.31 6.95 -1.23
N GLY A 256 22.12 7.68 -2.33
CA GLY A 256 21.25 7.30 -3.44
C GLY A 256 19.79 7.75 -3.29
N ALA A 257 19.42 8.53 -2.26
CA ALA A 257 18.07 9.07 -2.14
C ALA A 257 17.78 10.15 -3.20
N ALA A 258 16.54 10.23 -3.66
CA ALA A 258 16.06 11.22 -4.63
C ALA A 258 15.37 12.43 -3.99
N SER A 259 15.10 12.38 -2.68
CA SER A 259 14.33 13.40 -1.96
C SER A 259 15.07 14.73 -1.93
N THR A 260 14.38 15.79 -2.33
CA THR A 260 14.88 17.18 -2.28
C THR A 260 14.11 18.04 -1.29
N TYR A 261 13.00 17.54 -0.76
CA TYR A 261 12.11 18.24 0.18
C TYR A 261 11.82 17.38 1.41
N ASP A 262 11.49 18.02 2.53
CA ASP A 262 11.19 17.41 3.83
C ASP A 262 12.40 16.67 4.42
N THR A 263 13.41 17.46 4.80
CA THR A 263 14.71 16.98 5.31
C THR A 263 14.64 16.19 6.63
N GLU A 264 13.46 16.12 7.27
CA GLU A 264 13.22 15.34 8.49
C GLU A 264 12.63 13.94 8.23
N SER A 265 11.99 13.70 7.07
CA SER A 265 11.30 12.44 6.82
C SER A 265 12.09 11.47 5.94
N SER A 266 12.10 10.20 6.33
CA SER A 266 12.65 9.13 5.48
C SER A 266 11.67 8.83 4.35
N GLY A 267 11.83 9.53 3.22
CA GLY A 267 10.96 9.39 2.04
C GLY A 267 10.42 10.70 1.45
N GLY A 268 11.07 11.83 1.70
CA GLY A 268 10.68 13.14 1.14
C GLY A 268 10.56 13.17 -0.39
N SER A 269 9.82 14.14 -0.92
CA SER A 269 9.54 14.25 -2.36
C SER A 269 10.70 14.84 -3.17
N ALA A 270 10.79 14.48 -4.45
CA ALA A 270 11.75 15.03 -5.42
C ALA A 270 11.08 16.14 -6.25
N ILE A 271 10.96 17.33 -5.67
CA ILE A 271 10.24 18.47 -6.28
C ILE A 271 11.16 19.55 -6.85
N ASP A 272 12.44 19.52 -6.48
CA ASP A 272 13.48 20.36 -7.06
C ASP A 272 14.06 19.62 -8.27
N VAL A 273 13.98 20.26 -9.43
CA VAL A 273 14.25 19.63 -10.73
C VAL A 273 15.39 20.37 -11.41
N MET A 274 16.22 19.63 -12.14
CA MET A 274 17.15 20.17 -13.12
C MET A 274 16.93 19.47 -14.46
N MET A 275 16.77 20.24 -15.52
CA MET A 275 16.67 19.79 -16.90
C MET A 275 17.69 20.54 -17.73
N VAL A 276 18.35 19.85 -18.65
CA VAL A 276 19.37 20.43 -19.52
C VAL A 276 19.10 20.08 -20.97
N SER A 277 19.60 20.89 -21.90
CA SER A 277 19.61 20.56 -23.33
C SER A 277 20.15 19.16 -23.61
N SER A 278 19.72 18.55 -24.72
CA SER A 278 20.21 17.23 -25.14
C SER A 278 21.73 17.21 -25.29
N SER A 279 22.33 18.30 -25.81
CA SER A 279 23.77 18.42 -25.97
C SER A 279 24.52 18.43 -24.63
N ILE A 280 24.02 19.11 -23.58
CA ILE A 280 24.64 19.05 -22.25
C ILE A 280 24.48 17.65 -21.66
N ALA A 281 23.29 17.04 -21.80
CA ALA A 281 23.00 15.74 -21.24
C ALA A 281 23.87 14.59 -21.81
N GLY A 282 24.45 14.79 -23.00
CA GLY A 282 25.38 13.87 -23.67
C GLY A 282 26.80 13.88 -23.20
N ARG A 283 27.12 14.86 -22.39
CA ARG A 283 28.48 15.11 -21.94
C ARG A 283 28.67 14.49 -20.57
N SER A 284 29.90 14.52 -20.07
CA SER A 284 30.15 14.13 -18.69
C SER A 284 29.36 15.07 -17.80
N LEU A 285 28.38 14.51 -17.09
CA LEU A 285 27.52 15.22 -16.17
C LEU A 285 27.58 14.49 -14.84
N GLU A 286 27.94 15.23 -13.80
CA GLU A 286 27.90 14.75 -12.43
C GLU A 286 26.97 15.67 -11.66
N SER A 287 26.07 15.11 -10.84
CA SER A 287 25.08 15.89 -10.11
C SER A 287 24.86 15.32 -8.72
N GLU A 288 24.43 16.17 -7.78
CA GLU A 288 24.22 15.78 -6.40
C GLU A 288 23.13 16.63 -5.74
N ILE A 289 22.39 16.01 -4.82
CA ILE A 289 21.52 16.68 -3.84
C ILE A 289 22.34 16.83 -2.56
N TYR A 290 22.61 18.07 -2.14
CA TYR A 290 23.49 18.33 -1.01
C TYR A 290 22.78 18.15 0.34
N ASN A 291 23.20 17.13 1.09
CA ASN A 291 22.78 16.89 2.46
C ASN A 291 23.98 16.88 3.41
N SER A 292 24.08 17.88 4.29
CA SER A 292 25.18 18.01 5.25
C SER A 292 25.31 16.81 6.20
N ALA A 293 24.25 16.05 6.45
CA ALA A 293 24.30 14.85 7.28
C ALA A 293 25.08 13.69 6.61
N LEU A 294 25.16 13.70 5.27
CA LEU A 294 25.85 12.68 4.47
C LEU A 294 27.24 13.12 4.02
N ASP A 295 27.53 14.43 4.05
CA ASP A 295 28.83 15.01 3.75
C ASP A 295 29.82 14.75 4.90
N THR A 296 30.63 13.70 4.78
CA THR A 296 31.62 13.30 5.82
C THR A 296 33.08 13.44 5.39
N SER A 297 33.36 13.58 4.08
CA SER A 297 34.69 13.90 3.53
C SER A 297 34.58 14.44 2.09
N ASN A 298 35.66 14.99 1.54
CA ASN A 298 35.73 15.39 0.12
C ASN A 298 35.98 14.20 -0.83
N ASP A 299 36.10 12.98 -0.31
CA ASP A 299 36.33 11.78 -1.12
C ASP A 299 35.00 11.09 -1.52
N ILE A 300 33.85 11.64 -1.10
CA ILE A 300 32.51 11.10 -1.37
C ILE A 300 31.62 12.14 -2.06
N GLY A 301 30.82 11.68 -3.03
CA GLY A 301 30.03 12.56 -3.89
C GLY A 301 30.91 13.45 -4.78
N LEU A 302 30.33 14.57 -5.24
CA LEU A 302 31.02 15.61 -6.00
C LEU A 302 32.04 16.35 -5.13
N GLU A 303 33.12 16.84 -5.75
CA GLU A 303 34.12 17.67 -5.07
C GLU A 303 33.47 18.94 -4.52
N LYS A 304 33.73 19.29 -3.25
CA LYS A 304 33.14 20.44 -2.54
C LYS A 304 34.22 21.32 -1.92
N ASN A 305 33.92 22.59 -1.68
CA ASN A 305 34.87 23.54 -1.11
C ASN A 305 35.02 23.36 0.40
N GLY A 306 36.26 23.42 0.90
CA GLY A 306 36.52 23.38 2.35
C GLY A 306 36.35 22.01 3.00
N ALA A 307 36.07 22.01 4.30
CA ALA A 307 35.78 20.81 5.09
C ALA A 307 34.26 20.56 5.18
N PRO A 308 33.81 19.33 5.43
CA PRO A 308 32.40 19.03 5.62
C PRO A 308 31.74 19.88 6.71
N LEU A 309 30.47 20.22 6.51
CA LEU A 309 29.67 21.02 7.43
C LEU A 309 29.14 20.19 8.62
N ALA A 310 28.54 20.86 9.61
CA ALA A 310 27.83 20.14 10.67
C ALA A 310 26.60 19.41 10.09
N ALA A 311 26.29 18.23 10.60
CA ALA A 311 25.29 17.33 10.01
C ALA A 311 23.89 17.97 9.88
N ASP A 312 23.53 18.88 10.78
CA ASP A 312 22.26 19.61 10.84
C ASP A 312 22.23 20.89 9.98
N THR A 313 23.30 21.24 9.26
CA THR A 313 23.37 22.51 8.55
C THR A 313 22.31 22.65 7.45
N SER A 314 22.12 21.63 6.60
CA SER A 314 21.10 21.66 5.55
C SER A 314 19.69 21.82 6.14
N TYR A 315 19.42 21.12 7.26
CA TYR A 315 18.17 21.23 8.00
C TYR A 315 17.93 22.63 8.57
N LEU A 316 18.98 23.26 9.10
CA LEU A 316 18.92 24.63 9.61
C LEU A 316 18.86 25.69 8.49
N ALA A 317 19.16 25.31 7.25
CA ALA A 317 19.11 26.21 6.10
C ALA A 317 17.72 26.23 5.46
N SER A 318 17.06 25.08 5.32
CA SER A 318 15.76 24.97 4.66
C SER A 318 15.11 23.59 4.88
N ASP A 319 13.80 23.53 4.66
CA ASP A 319 13.04 22.30 4.42
C ASP A 319 13.30 21.67 3.04
N HIS A 320 14.08 22.32 2.18
CA HIS A 320 14.64 21.77 0.95
C HIS A 320 16.15 21.47 1.06
N TYR A 321 16.62 20.55 0.21
CA TYR A 321 18.04 20.35 -0.07
C TYR A 321 18.44 21.10 -1.34
N ALA A 322 19.61 21.74 -1.33
CA ALA A 322 20.18 22.34 -2.53
C ALA A 322 20.55 21.26 -3.56
N ILE A 323 20.22 21.50 -4.83
CA ILE A 323 20.60 20.64 -5.96
C ILE A 323 21.71 21.30 -6.77
N PHE A 324 22.70 20.52 -7.22
CA PHE A 324 23.78 21.06 -8.05
C PHE A 324 24.35 20.05 -9.03
N ALA A 325 24.97 20.56 -10.10
CA ALA A 325 25.62 19.73 -11.12
C ALA A 325 26.87 20.40 -11.69
N ASP A 326 27.86 19.56 -12.02
CA ASP A 326 29.02 19.90 -12.84
C ASP A 326 28.72 19.55 -14.30
N LEU A 327 28.66 20.57 -15.14
CA LEU A 327 28.26 20.47 -16.54
C LEU A 327 29.44 20.80 -17.45
N ASP A 328 29.70 19.92 -18.42
CA ASP A 328 30.63 20.18 -19.51
C ASP A 328 29.90 20.96 -20.64
N LEU A 329 30.44 22.11 -21.01
CA LEU A 329 30.03 22.89 -22.19
C LEU A 329 30.94 22.56 -23.39
N ASP A 330 30.37 22.58 -24.58
CA ASP A 330 31.06 22.52 -25.89
C ASP A 330 31.84 21.24 -26.21
N LEU A 331 31.43 20.11 -25.66
CA LEU A 331 31.80 18.80 -26.23
C LEU A 331 30.81 18.45 -27.36
N ASP A 332 31.33 18.00 -28.51
CA ASP A 332 30.54 17.64 -29.69
C ASP A 332 30.44 16.11 -29.79
N TYR A 333 29.24 15.55 -29.58
CA TYR A 333 28.96 14.11 -29.64
C TYR A 333 27.81 13.80 -30.61
N PRO A 334 27.81 12.61 -31.24
CA PRO A 334 26.68 12.13 -32.04
C PRO A 334 25.43 11.85 -31.18
N ASN A 335 24.24 12.22 -31.66
CA ASN A 335 22.96 11.97 -30.99
C ASN A 335 22.52 10.50 -31.00
N LEU A 336 22.05 9.98 -29.86
CA LEU A 336 21.19 8.80 -29.82
C LEU A 336 19.77 9.16 -30.32
N SER A 337 19.02 8.14 -30.73
CA SER A 337 17.57 8.22 -30.92
C SER A 337 16.87 7.08 -30.21
N MET A 338 15.64 7.30 -29.73
CA MET A 338 14.84 6.32 -29.00
C MET A 338 13.43 6.23 -29.60
N SER A 339 12.82 5.05 -29.53
CA SER A 339 11.40 4.84 -29.82
C SER A 339 10.81 3.80 -28.87
N ILE A 340 9.51 3.92 -28.58
CA ILE A 340 8.75 2.96 -27.76
C ILE A 340 7.54 2.48 -28.56
N SER A 341 7.29 1.16 -28.57
CA SER A 341 6.17 0.54 -29.29
C SER A 341 5.50 -0.59 -28.50
N PRO A 342 4.17 -0.55 -28.30
CA PRO A 342 3.32 0.63 -28.47
C PRO A 342 3.74 1.75 -27.49
N ASN A 343 3.52 3.02 -27.87
CA ASN A 343 3.83 4.17 -27.02
C ASN A 343 2.73 4.51 -26.00
N SER A 344 1.68 3.69 -25.94
CA SER A 344 0.66 3.71 -24.91
C SER A 344 0.20 2.30 -24.58
N VAL A 345 0.12 1.97 -23.29
CA VAL A 345 -0.28 0.67 -22.75
C VAL A 345 -1.10 0.88 -21.48
N ALA A 346 -1.98 -0.06 -21.12
CA ALA A 346 -2.62 -0.07 -19.80
C ALA A 346 -1.64 -0.57 -18.72
N GLU A 347 -1.94 -0.31 -17.46
CA GLU A 347 -1.24 -0.96 -16.35
C GLU A 347 -1.27 -2.50 -16.45
N ALA A 348 -0.22 -3.15 -15.93
CA ALA A 348 0.04 -4.59 -16.08
C ALA A 348 0.16 -5.09 -17.53
N ALA A 349 0.42 -4.19 -18.50
CA ALA A 349 0.78 -4.55 -19.87
C ALA A 349 2.28 -4.32 -20.15
N SER A 350 2.71 -4.57 -21.39
CA SER A 350 4.13 -4.50 -21.78
C SER A 350 4.32 -3.69 -23.07
N ALA A 351 5.48 -3.03 -23.17
CA ALA A 351 5.93 -2.31 -24.36
C ALA A 351 7.39 -2.68 -24.69
N VAL A 352 7.92 -2.20 -25.82
CA VAL A 352 9.33 -2.38 -26.19
C VAL A 352 9.97 -1.03 -26.45
N LEU A 353 11.14 -0.80 -25.83
CA LEU A 353 11.99 0.35 -26.07
C LEU A 353 13.12 -0.02 -27.02
N THR A 354 13.35 0.79 -28.05
CA THR A 354 14.44 0.62 -29.02
C THR A 354 15.32 1.87 -29.04
N VAL A 355 16.63 1.70 -28.86
CA VAL A 355 17.65 2.75 -29.01
C VAL A 355 18.37 2.55 -30.33
N GLN A 356 18.65 3.66 -31.03
CA GLN A 356 19.19 3.69 -32.38
C GLN A 356 20.31 4.73 -32.53
N LEU A 357 21.41 4.32 -33.16
CA LEU A 357 22.55 5.17 -33.55
C LEU A 357 22.37 5.74 -34.96
N PRO A 358 22.96 6.91 -35.26
CA PRO A 358 22.93 7.50 -36.60
C PRO A 358 23.77 6.71 -37.62
N GLU A 359 24.82 6.03 -37.15
CA GLU A 359 25.65 5.10 -37.93
C GLU A 359 25.90 3.82 -37.13
N ALA A 360 26.30 2.74 -37.81
CA ALA A 360 26.60 1.47 -37.14
C ALA A 360 27.78 1.62 -36.15
N ALA A 361 27.64 1.01 -34.98
CA ALA A 361 28.63 1.06 -33.92
C ALA A 361 29.96 0.46 -34.40
N THR A 362 31.07 1.15 -34.14
CA THR A 362 32.41 0.67 -34.54
C THR A 362 33.01 -0.35 -33.55
N ALA A 363 32.42 -0.43 -32.35
CA ALA A 363 32.69 -1.41 -31.29
C ALA A 363 31.38 -1.64 -30.51
N ASP A 364 31.33 -2.66 -29.67
CA ASP A 364 30.17 -2.90 -28.79
C ASP A 364 29.95 -1.66 -27.90
N LEU A 365 28.73 -1.10 -27.96
CA LEU A 365 28.33 0.08 -27.20
C LEU A 365 27.31 -0.31 -26.14
N THR A 366 27.64 -0.09 -24.87
CA THR A 366 26.67 -0.21 -23.77
C THR A 366 25.86 1.07 -23.68
N VAL A 367 24.54 0.93 -23.72
CA VAL A 367 23.58 2.00 -23.51
C VAL A 367 22.85 1.72 -22.19
N ASN A 368 22.91 2.65 -21.24
CA ASN A 368 22.16 2.57 -20.00
C ASN A 368 20.75 3.12 -20.20
N LEU A 369 19.77 2.50 -19.55
CA LEU A 369 18.36 2.85 -19.61
C LEU A 369 17.87 3.20 -18.21
N SER A 370 17.15 4.30 -18.07
CA SER A 370 16.44 4.70 -16.86
C SER A 370 15.01 5.13 -17.17
N SER A 371 14.15 5.10 -16.14
CA SER A 371 12.78 5.63 -16.14
C SER A 371 12.65 6.60 -14.97
N ASP A 372 11.89 7.68 -15.15
CA ASP A 372 11.54 8.63 -14.07
C ASP A 372 10.31 8.21 -13.25
N SER A 373 9.64 7.12 -13.64
CA SER A 373 8.42 6.62 -13.00
C SER A 373 8.60 5.19 -12.49
N SER A 374 8.14 4.95 -11.26
CA SER A 374 8.08 3.62 -10.63
C SER A 374 6.93 2.76 -11.15
N ALA A 375 5.97 3.34 -11.89
CA ALA A 375 4.88 2.59 -12.52
C ALA A 375 5.36 1.68 -13.66
N VAL A 376 6.61 1.85 -14.10
CA VAL A 376 7.20 1.08 -15.20
C VAL A 376 8.64 0.69 -14.88
N ALA A 377 9.11 -0.41 -15.48
CA ALA A 377 10.52 -0.78 -15.47
C ALA A 377 10.91 -1.44 -16.79
N THR A 378 12.15 -1.26 -17.22
CA THR A 378 12.74 -2.12 -18.25
C THR A 378 13.19 -3.44 -17.65
N THR A 379 13.15 -4.52 -18.44
CA THR A 379 13.67 -5.84 -18.02
C THR A 379 15.17 -5.84 -17.76
N THR A 380 15.89 -4.86 -18.30
CA THR A 380 17.31 -4.62 -18.05
C THR A 380 17.58 -3.12 -17.91
N THR A 381 18.54 -2.75 -17.07
CA THR A 381 18.99 -1.35 -16.90
C THR A 381 20.00 -0.90 -17.96
N SER A 382 20.40 -1.80 -18.87
CA SER A 382 21.23 -1.48 -20.03
C SER A 382 20.99 -2.46 -21.17
N VAL A 383 21.36 -2.03 -22.38
CA VAL A 383 21.41 -2.84 -23.60
C VAL A 383 22.77 -2.66 -24.28
N ILE A 384 23.20 -3.67 -25.05
CA ILE A 384 24.43 -3.60 -25.84
C ILE A 384 24.04 -3.49 -27.32
N ILE A 385 24.52 -2.46 -28.01
CA ILE A 385 24.52 -2.36 -29.47
C ILE A 385 25.83 -2.96 -29.97
N PRO A 386 25.83 -4.17 -30.59
CA PRO A 386 27.07 -4.82 -31.01
C PRO A 386 27.80 -4.06 -32.13
N ALA A 387 29.12 -4.27 -32.23
CA ALA A 387 29.91 -3.75 -33.34
C ALA A 387 29.31 -4.16 -34.70
N GLY A 388 29.06 -3.19 -35.58
CA GLY A 388 28.44 -3.37 -36.90
C GLY A 388 26.92 -3.24 -36.91
N GLU A 389 26.26 -3.21 -35.76
CA GLU A 389 24.83 -2.95 -35.63
C GLU A 389 24.56 -1.48 -35.29
N SER A 390 23.31 -1.05 -35.44
CA SER A 390 22.91 0.34 -35.16
C SER A 390 21.80 0.47 -34.13
N SER A 391 21.27 -0.62 -33.59
CA SER A 391 20.20 -0.58 -32.58
C SER A 391 20.24 -1.75 -31.60
N ALA A 392 19.57 -1.56 -30.47
CA ALA A 392 19.25 -2.59 -29.49
C ALA A 392 17.89 -2.29 -28.84
N SER A 393 17.29 -3.27 -28.15
CA SER A 393 15.97 -3.11 -27.53
C SER A 393 15.87 -3.77 -26.16
N ALA A 394 14.99 -3.23 -25.31
CA ALA A 394 14.62 -3.77 -24.00
C ALA A 394 13.09 -3.85 -23.89
N ALA A 395 12.58 -4.86 -23.18
CA ALA A 395 11.16 -4.91 -22.86
C ALA A 395 10.86 -3.98 -21.67
N ILE A 396 9.70 -3.34 -21.71
CA ILE A 396 9.14 -2.54 -20.62
C ILE A 396 7.99 -3.33 -20.01
N GLN A 397 7.98 -3.43 -18.68
CA GLN A 397 6.86 -3.90 -17.87
C GLN A 397 6.21 -2.70 -17.18
N THR A 398 4.89 -2.70 -17.14
CA THR A 398 4.10 -1.74 -16.35
C THR A 398 3.48 -2.46 -15.17
N TYR A 399 3.33 -1.77 -14.04
CA TYR A 399 2.75 -2.31 -12.82
C TYR A 399 1.36 -1.72 -12.61
N ARG A 400 0.46 -2.51 -12.00
CA ARG A 400 -0.87 -2.03 -11.59
C ARG A 400 -0.82 -1.54 -10.16
N ASN A 401 -1.37 -0.37 -9.89
CA ASN A 401 -1.30 0.25 -8.56
C ASN A 401 -2.58 0.06 -7.73
N TYR A 402 -3.70 -0.38 -8.35
CA TYR A 402 -5.00 -0.57 -7.72
C TYR A 402 -5.61 0.72 -7.16
N ILE A 403 -5.33 1.86 -7.81
CA ILE A 403 -5.80 3.19 -7.44
C ILE A 403 -6.33 3.88 -8.71
N ALA A 404 -7.60 4.28 -8.70
CA ALA A 404 -8.19 5.07 -9.78
C ALA A 404 -7.66 6.53 -9.77
N ASP A 405 -6.43 6.73 -10.25
CA ASP A 405 -5.75 8.03 -10.30
C ASP A 405 -5.52 8.59 -11.72
N GLY A 406 -5.96 7.85 -12.75
CA GLY A 406 -5.78 8.24 -14.14
C GLY A 406 -4.36 7.98 -14.67
N GLY A 407 -4.19 8.05 -15.99
CA GLY A 407 -2.95 7.61 -16.62
C GLY A 407 -1.69 8.38 -16.21
N VAL A 408 -0.58 7.65 -16.11
CA VAL A 408 0.77 8.17 -15.82
C VAL A 408 1.62 8.23 -17.08
N GLU A 409 2.45 9.27 -17.18
CA GLU A 409 3.49 9.38 -18.21
C GLU A 409 4.82 8.95 -17.61
N ALA A 410 5.55 8.05 -18.28
CA ALA A 410 6.89 7.63 -17.88
C ALA A 410 7.92 8.01 -18.95
N THR A 411 8.91 8.83 -18.60
CA THR A 411 10.02 9.17 -19.48
C THR A 411 11.15 8.18 -19.30
N PHE A 412 11.49 7.51 -20.40
CA PHE A 412 12.70 6.72 -20.48
C PHE A 412 13.84 7.56 -21.04
N THR A 413 15.03 7.42 -20.46
CA THR A 413 16.27 8.07 -20.92
C THR A 413 17.30 6.99 -21.27
N ALA A 414 17.92 7.10 -22.44
CA ALA A 414 19.04 6.28 -22.88
C ALA A 414 20.33 7.11 -22.89
N THR A 415 21.37 6.62 -22.21
CA THR A 415 22.69 7.27 -22.17
C THR A 415 23.78 6.30 -22.62
N ALA A 416 24.76 6.80 -23.35
CA ALA A 416 25.94 6.02 -23.75
C ALA A 416 27.17 6.93 -23.82
N THR A 417 28.33 6.44 -23.37
CA THR A 417 29.55 7.26 -23.37
C THR A 417 29.92 7.72 -24.79
N GLY A 418 30.09 9.03 -24.96
CA GLY A 418 30.46 9.64 -26.24
C GLY A 418 29.28 9.85 -27.21
N TYR A 419 28.05 9.82 -26.70
CA TYR A 419 26.83 10.12 -27.45
C TYR A 419 25.91 11.02 -26.62
N ASP A 420 25.17 11.90 -27.30
CA ASP A 420 24.09 12.65 -26.67
C ASP A 420 22.88 11.75 -26.40
N PRO A 421 22.22 11.83 -25.22
CA PRO A 421 21.17 10.90 -24.83
C PRO A 421 19.90 11.12 -25.64
N ALA A 422 19.06 10.10 -25.62
CA ALA A 422 17.72 10.17 -26.16
C ALA A 422 16.70 9.91 -25.06
N SER A 423 15.56 10.61 -25.14
CA SER A 423 14.43 10.40 -24.22
C SER A 423 13.14 10.13 -25.00
N MET A 424 12.25 9.31 -24.43
CA MET A 424 10.93 9.01 -24.99
C MET A 424 9.92 8.77 -23.87
N VAL A 425 8.68 9.22 -24.08
CA VAL A 425 7.58 9.03 -23.12
C VAL A 425 6.75 7.80 -23.48
N LEU A 426 6.45 6.95 -22.49
CA LEU A 426 5.41 5.92 -22.52
C LEU A 426 4.18 6.42 -21.77
N GLN A 427 3.01 6.29 -22.38
CA GLN A 427 1.72 6.59 -21.74
C GLN A 427 1.17 5.32 -21.08
N VAL A 428 1.05 5.31 -19.75
CA VAL A 428 0.43 4.21 -18.99
C VAL A 428 -1.02 4.59 -18.68
N GLN A 429 -1.98 3.84 -19.20
CA GLN A 429 -3.41 4.05 -18.97
C GLN A 429 -3.81 3.35 -17.67
N ASP A 430 -4.54 4.09 -16.83
CA ASP A 430 -5.14 3.59 -15.60
C ASP A 430 -6.11 2.43 -15.92
N LYS A 431 -5.99 1.34 -15.16
CA LYS A 431 -6.81 0.13 -15.30
C LYS A 431 -7.84 0.00 -14.16
N ASP A 432 -7.87 0.95 -13.23
CA ASP A 432 -8.55 0.80 -11.94
C ASP A 432 -9.95 1.46 -11.87
N ASP A 433 -10.58 1.66 -13.02
CA ASP A 433 -12.01 1.93 -13.13
C ASP A 433 -12.83 0.62 -12.94
N HIS A 434 -14.15 0.73 -12.97
CA HIS A 434 -15.06 -0.41 -12.87
C HIS A 434 -14.82 -1.46 -13.97
N TYR A 435 -15.11 -2.72 -13.66
CA TYR A 435 -14.98 -3.81 -14.62
C TYR A 435 -16.06 -3.72 -15.70
N SER A 436 -15.72 -3.80 -16.99
CA SER A 436 -16.70 -3.71 -18.07
C SER A 436 -16.76 -4.95 -18.95
N PHE A 437 -18.00 -5.39 -19.25
CA PHE A 437 -18.29 -6.38 -20.27
C PHE A 437 -18.66 -5.70 -21.58
N THR A 438 -17.87 -5.91 -22.64
CA THR A 438 -18.14 -5.38 -23.98
C THR A 438 -18.89 -6.37 -24.86
N ASP A 439 -18.79 -7.67 -24.59
CA ASP A 439 -19.38 -8.73 -25.40
C ASP A 439 -19.79 -9.96 -24.57
N ALA A 440 -20.79 -10.69 -25.07
CA ALA A 440 -21.15 -11.99 -24.53
C ALA A 440 -20.02 -13.01 -24.71
N GLY A 441 -19.82 -13.85 -23.70
CA GLY A 441 -18.72 -14.82 -23.60
C GLY A 441 -17.42 -14.25 -23.01
N GLN A 442 -17.36 -12.95 -22.72
CA GLN A 442 -16.20 -12.34 -22.08
C GLN A 442 -16.08 -12.78 -20.61
N THR A 443 -14.85 -13.05 -20.18
CA THR A 443 -14.48 -13.33 -18.79
C THR A 443 -13.58 -12.22 -18.27
N ILE A 444 -13.94 -11.68 -17.10
CA ILE A 444 -13.13 -10.75 -16.32
C ILE A 444 -12.51 -11.54 -15.18
N THR A 445 -11.19 -11.46 -15.04
CA THR A 445 -10.42 -12.15 -13.99
C THR A 445 -9.70 -11.15 -13.10
N GLU A 446 -9.71 -11.39 -11.80
CA GLU A 446 -8.97 -10.63 -10.79
C GLU A 446 -8.25 -11.60 -9.84
N ASN A 447 -6.94 -11.38 -9.67
CA ASN A 447 -6.06 -12.19 -8.83
C ASN A 447 -5.23 -11.33 -7.85
N PHE A 448 -5.52 -10.03 -7.80
CA PHE A 448 -4.91 -9.04 -6.93
C PHE A 448 -3.37 -8.99 -6.99
N SER A 449 -2.73 -9.51 -8.03
CA SER A 449 -1.27 -9.58 -8.12
C SER A 449 -0.63 -8.20 -7.97
N GLY A 450 0.33 -8.08 -7.05
CA GLY A 450 0.99 -6.82 -6.70
C GLY A 450 0.30 -6.00 -5.60
N PHE A 451 -0.85 -6.44 -5.08
CA PHE A 451 -1.58 -5.73 -4.03
C PHE A 451 -1.02 -6.04 -2.63
N TYR A 452 -0.68 -4.99 -1.87
CA TYR A 452 -0.05 -5.11 -0.55
C TYR A 452 -0.99 -4.92 0.65
N GLY A 453 -2.29 -4.69 0.41
CA GLY A 453 -3.28 -4.63 1.50
C GLY A 453 -3.24 -3.35 2.34
N SER A 454 -2.76 -2.22 1.81
CA SER A 454 -2.68 -0.93 2.53
C SER A 454 -3.87 0.01 2.29
N HIS A 455 -4.72 -0.28 1.30
CA HIS A 455 -5.90 0.49 0.91
C HIS A 455 -6.91 -0.42 0.19
N ASP A 456 -8.08 0.10 -0.17
CA ASP A 456 -9.02 -0.62 -1.03
C ASP A 456 -8.40 -0.87 -2.42
N PRO A 457 -8.39 -2.10 -2.95
CA PRO A 457 -7.84 -2.39 -4.27
C PRO A 457 -8.88 -2.06 -5.35
N ALA A 458 -8.77 -0.91 -6.00
CA ALA A 458 -9.73 -0.51 -7.02
C ALA A 458 -9.85 -1.57 -8.16
N PRO A 459 -11.07 -1.85 -8.66
CA PRO A 459 -12.34 -1.17 -8.36
C PRO A 459 -13.08 -1.68 -7.10
N PHE A 460 -12.46 -2.51 -6.26
CA PHE A 460 -13.08 -2.88 -4.99
C PHE A 460 -13.08 -1.68 -4.03
N SER A 461 -14.15 -1.57 -3.26
CA SER A 461 -14.29 -0.65 -2.14
C SER A 461 -14.79 -1.39 -0.92
N SER A 462 -14.17 -1.14 0.23
CA SER A 462 -14.63 -1.72 1.49
C SER A 462 -15.69 -0.83 2.13
N SER A 463 -16.63 -1.45 2.85
CA SER A 463 -17.54 -0.74 3.74
C SER A 463 -17.56 -1.41 5.12
N GLY A 464 -17.45 -0.59 6.16
CA GLY A 464 -17.24 -1.04 7.54
C GLY A 464 -16.41 -0.03 8.35
N VAL A 465 -16.15 -0.34 9.63
CA VAL A 465 -15.44 0.56 10.57
C VAL A 465 -13.98 0.11 10.81
N ILE A 466 -13.42 -0.72 9.92
CA ILE A 466 -12.14 -1.39 10.17
C ILE A 466 -11.11 -1.05 9.09
N ALA A 467 -9.87 -0.82 9.52
CA ALA A 467 -8.80 -0.37 8.63
C ALA A 467 -8.11 -1.53 7.89
N TRP A 468 -7.43 -1.18 6.80
CA TRP A 468 -6.41 -2.00 6.15
C TRP A 468 -5.13 -2.04 6.99
N ILE A 469 -4.49 -3.21 7.09
CA ILE A 469 -3.30 -3.41 7.93
C ILE A 469 -2.05 -3.88 7.17
N GLY A 470 -2.12 -4.01 5.84
CA GLY A 470 -1.02 -4.45 4.99
C GLY A 470 -1.04 -5.95 4.67
N SER A 471 0.14 -6.48 4.35
CA SER A 471 0.37 -7.90 4.06
C SER A 471 0.41 -8.75 5.33
N ASP A 472 -0.15 -9.96 5.29
CA ASP A 472 -0.19 -10.90 6.41
C ASP A 472 0.00 -12.34 5.91
N ASP A 473 0.70 -13.18 6.66
CA ASP A 473 0.89 -14.60 6.36
C ASP A 473 -0.08 -15.52 7.13
N GLY A 474 -1.01 -14.93 7.89
CA GLY A 474 -1.93 -15.63 8.78
C GLY A 474 -1.52 -15.59 10.25
N SER A 475 -0.34 -15.05 10.57
CA SER A 475 0.16 -15.00 11.95
C SER A 475 -0.43 -13.85 12.77
N SER A 476 -0.86 -12.75 12.13
CA SER A 476 -1.41 -11.60 12.84
C SER A 476 -2.76 -11.89 13.49
N GLY A 477 -2.94 -11.46 14.74
CA GLY A 477 -4.22 -11.51 15.45
C GLY A 477 -5.02 -10.20 15.40
N THR A 478 -4.45 -9.14 14.80
CA THR A 478 -5.05 -7.81 14.77
C THR A 478 -6.25 -7.82 13.82
N PRO A 479 -7.45 -7.37 14.22
CA PRO A 479 -8.59 -7.20 13.31
C PRO A 479 -8.30 -6.19 12.20
N GLY A 480 -8.79 -6.43 10.97
CA GLY A 480 -8.56 -5.53 9.83
C GLY A 480 -8.61 -6.21 8.46
N PHE A 481 -8.79 -5.42 7.41
CA PHE A 481 -8.59 -5.88 6.03
C PHE A 481 -7.10 -6.04 5.72
N ARG A 482 -6.75 -6.99 4.86
CA ARG A 482 -5.35 -7.30 4.54
C ARG A 482 -5.20 -8.05 3.22
N ALA A 483 -3.97 -8.11 2.77
CA ALA A 483 -3.55 -9.03 1.71
C ALA A 483 -2.88 -10.26 2.35
N TYR A 484 -3.50 -11.43 2.22
CA TYR A 484 -2.90 -12.68 2.65
C TYR A 484 -2.01 -13.27 1.54
N GLY A 485 -0.87 -13.86 1.92
CA GLY A 485 0.01 -14.52 0.95
C GLY A 485 1.12 -13.62 0.39
N ALA A 486 1.80 -14.09 -0.65
CA ALA A 486 2.93 -13.40 -1.24
C ALA A 486 2.47 -12.32 -2.23
N PRO A 487 3.23 -11.22 -2.44
CA PRO A 487 2.81 -10.13 -3.34
C PRO A 487 2.54 -10.56 -4.78
N GLU A 488 3.13 -11.68 -5.23
CA GLU A 488 2.89 -12.21 -6.57
C GLU A 488 1.49 -12.84 -6.72
N ASN A 489 0.89 -13.29 -5.62
CA ASN A 489 -0.43 -13.92 -5.57
C ASN A 489 -1.13 -13.68 -4.21
N PRO A 490 -1.55 -12.44 -3.91
CA PRO A 490 -2.19 -12.11 -2.65
C PRO A 490 -3.70 -12.33 -2.70
N SER A 491 -4.30 -12.73 -1.58
CA SER A 491 -5.75 -12.87 -1.42
C SER A 491 -6.30 -11.75 -0.55
N ILE A 492 -7.43 -11.14 -0.92
CA ILE A 492 -8.10 -10.16 -0.05
C ILE A 492 -8.68 -10.90 1.14
N GLY A 493 -8.33 -10.49 2.36
CA GLY A 493 -8.85 -11.10 3.56
C GLY A 493 -9.21 -10.14 4.67
N LEU A 494 -9.91 -10.70 5.66
CA LEU A 494 -10.38 -9.99 6.84
C LEU A 494 -10.26 -10.88 8.08
N ILE A 495 -9.82 -10.27 9.19
CA ILE A 495 -10.18 -10.71 10.54
C ILE A 495 -11.22 -9.71 11.07
N PRO A 496 -12.48 -10.12 11.28
CA PRO A 496 -13.54 -9.19 11.67
C PRO A 496 -13.36 -8.69 13.11
N ALA A 497 -13.81 -7.45 13.37
CA ALA A 497 -13.82 -6.83 14.71
C ALA A 497 -15.17 -7.02 15.44
N GLY A 498 -15.83 -8.17 15.23
CA GLY A 498 -17.10 -8.53 15.88
C GLY A 498 -18.36 -8.09 15.14
N GLU A 499 -18.25 -7.28 14.10
CA GLU A 499 -19.33 -6.95 13.16
C GLU A 499 -18.99 -7.40 11.75
N ALA A 500 -20.00 -7.52 10.87
CA ALA A 500 -19.78 -7.85 9.47
C ALA A 500 -19.16 -6.67 8.72
N SER A 501 -18.30 -6.97 7.74
CA SER A 501 -17.71 -5.99 6.83
C SER A 501 -17.85 -6.45 5.39
N ASP A 502 -18.11 -5.51 4.50
CA ASP A 502 -18.27 -5.78 3.07
C ASP A 502 -17.05 -5.28 2.30
N ILE A 503 -16.76 -5.94 1.19
CA ILE A 503 -15.94 -5.39 0.12
C ILE A 503 -16.64 -5.67 -1.21
N SER A 504 -16.78 -4.65 -2.06
CA SER A 504 -17.60 -4.74 -3.27
C SER A 504 -16.88 -4.16 -4.48
N ALA A 505 -17.03 -4.78 -5.64
CA ALA A 505 -16.58 -4.25 -6.93
C ALA A 505 -17.76 -4.06 -7.87
N THR A 506 -17.79 -2.95 -8.59
CA THR A 506 -18.81 -2.67 -9.60
C THR A 506 -18.40 -3.24 -10.96
N PHE A 507 -19.40 -3.76 -11.65
CA PHE A 507 -19.33 -4.22 -13.03
C PHE A 507 -20.31 -3.43 -13.89
N SER A 508 -19.94 -3.11 -15.13
CA SER A 508 -20.80 -2.48 -16.12
C SER A 508 -21.06 -3.41 -17.32
N ASN A 509 -22.26 -3.29 -17.87
CA ASN A 509 -22.62 -3.92 -19.13
C ASN A 509 -22.47 -2.90 -20.27
N ASP A 510 -21.27 -2.81 -20.85
CA ASP A 510 -20.96 -1.93 -21.98
C ASP A 510 -21.27 -2.60 -23.33
N SER A 511 -21.84 -3.80 -23.30
CA SER A 511 -22.25 -4.54 -24.49
C SER A 511 -23.60 -4.06 -25.04
N THR A 512 -23.94 -4.53 -26.23
CA THR A 512 -25.28 -4.27 -26.81
C THR A 512 -26.36 -5.24 -26.33
N GLU A 513 -26.00 -6.27 -25.56
CA GLU A 513 -26.87 -7.36 -25.13
C GLU A 513 -27.27 -7.21 -23.64
N THR A 514 -28.43 -7.73 -23.25
CA THR A 514 -28.81 -7.82 -21.83
C THR A 514 -28.10 -9.02 -21.20
N ILE A 515 -27.42 -8.83 -20.06
CA ILE A 515 -26.85 -9.94 -19.30
C ILE A 515 -28.01 -10.67 -18.61
N THR A 516 -28.27 -11.90 -19.06
CA THR A 516 -29.30 -12.79 -18.52
C THR A 516 -28.73 -13.89 -17.63
N ALA A 517 -27.43 -14.18 -17.77
CA ALA A 517 -26.72 -15.10 -16.90
C ALA A 517 -25.24 -14.73 -16.71
N LEU A 518 -24.71 -15.05 -15.54
CA LEU A 518 -23.29 -14.91 -15.18
C LEU A 518 -22.76 -16.24 -14.64
N ALA A 519 -21.58 -16.66 -15.08
CA ALA A 519 -20.80 -17.67 -14.37
C ALA A 519 -19.76 -16.98 -13.50
N ILE A 520 -19.68 -17.35 -12.22
CA ILE A 520 -18.76 -16.77 -11.26
C ILE A 520 -17.97 -17.88 -10.60
N SER A 521 -16.65 -17.72 -10.50
CA SER A 521 -15.77 -18.56 -9.69
C SER A 521 -14.78 -17.75 -8.88
N MET A 522 -14.35 -18.30 -7.75
CA MET A 522 -13.32 -17.71 -6.88
C MET A 522 -12.69 -18.80 -6.02
N THR A 523 -11.50 -18.54 -5.48
CA THR A 523 -10.89 -19.34 -4.41
C THR A 523 -11.14 -18.65 -3.08
N ALA A 524 -11.87 -19.29 -2.17
CA ALA A 524 -11.99 -18.83 -0.78
C ALA A 524 -11.00 -19.59 0.10
N ALA A 525 -10.46 -18.96 1.15
CA ALA A 525 -9.52 -19.64 2.03
C ALA A 525 -9.56 -19.14 3.47
N GLN A 526 -9.21 -20.02 4.42
CA GLN A 526 -8.91 -19.67 5.79
C GLN A 526 -7.39 -19.63 6.00
N TRP A 527 -6.84 -18.46 6.34
CA TRP A 527 -5.41 -18.24 6.55
C TRP A 527 -5.00 -18.25 8.02
N ARG A 528 -5.96 -18.05 8.91
CA ARG A 528 -5.74 -18.08 10.36
C ARG A 528 -6.81 -18.92 11.04
N ALA A 529 -6.34 -19.81 11.92
CA ALA A 529 -7.20 -20.61 12.77
C ALA A 529 -6.93 -20.34 14.26
N ILE A 530 -8.00 -20.37 15.03
CA ILE A 530 -8.04 -20.58 16.46
C ILE A 530 -8.85 -21.87 16.67
N SER A 531 -8.26 -22.84 17.36
CA SER A 531 -9.00 -24.04 17.77
C SER A 531 -10.12 -23.65 18.73
N GLY A 532 -11.35 -24.08 18.44
CA GLY A 532 -12.57 -23.62 19.12
C GLY A 532 -12.97 -22.17 18.79
N GLY A 533 -12.44 -21.61 17.69
CA GLY A 533 -12.77 -20.26 17.20
C GLY A 533 -14.22 -20.11 16.71
N THR A 534 -14.59 -18.90 16.30
CA THR A 534 -15.93 -18.61 15.76
C THR A 534 -16.09 -19.22 14.36
N THR A 535 -17.33 -19.63 14.03
CA THR A 535 -17.70 -20.06 12.68
C THR A 535 -17.91 -18.85 11.78
N ASP A 536 -16.81 -18.14 11.49
CA ASP A 536 -16.83 -16.99 10.58
C ASP A 536 -17.21 -17.43 9.17
N ARG A 537 -17.88 -16.56 8.44
CA ARG A 537 -18.41 -16.83 7.11
C ARG A 537 -18.00 -15.75 6.12
N LEU A 538 -17.73 -16.17 4.90
CA LEU A 538 -17.65 -15.33 3.72
C LEU A 538 -18.88 -15.63 2.86
N ASP A 539 -19.63 -14.59 2.51
CA ASP A 539 -20.81 -14.66 1.66
C ASP A 539 -20.70 -13.73 0.46
N VAL A 540 -21.25 -14.14 -0.67
CA VAL A 540 -21.25 -13.35 -1.90
C VAL A 540 -22.68 -13.01 -2.30
N ALA A 541 -22.90 -11.78 -2.74
CA ALA A 541 -24.16 -11.31 -3.30
C ALA A 541 -23.93 -10.47 -4.56
N LEU A 542 -24.84 -10.59 -5.54
CA LEU A 542 -24.98 -9.61 -6.60
C LEU A 542 -25.91 -8.50 -6.13
N VAL A 543 -25.54 -7.25 -6.35
CA VAL A 543 -26.35 -6.08 -6.01
C VAL A 543 -26.79 -5.42 -7.29
N ILE A 544 -28.07 -5.54 -7.61
CA ILE A 544 -28.67 -4.99 -8.83
C ILE A 544 -29.76 -4.03 -8.38
N ASP A 545 -29.72 -2.78 -8.85
CA ASP A 545 -30.64 -1.71 -8.43
C ASP A 545 -30.76 -1.59 -6.89
N GLU A 546 -29.62 -1.63 -6.18
CA GLU A 546 -29.50 -1.61 -4.72
C GLU A 546 -30.09 -2.85 -3.98
N VAL A 547 -30.61 -3.84 -4.71
CA VAL A 547 -31.16 -5.06 -4.13
C VAL A 547 -30.10 -6.17 -4.15
N ALA A 548 -29.75 -6.68 -2.97
CA ALA A 548 -28.83 -7.80 -2.83
C ALA A 548 -29.53 -9.14 -3.11
N GLN A 549 -29.01 -9.88 -4.08
CA GLN A 549 -29.32 -11.26 -4.38
C GLN A 549 -28.17 -12.14 -3.91
N ASN A 550 -28.39 -12.92 -2.85
CA ASN A 550 -27.39 -13.84 -2.34
C ASN A 550 -27.01 -14.89 -3.38
N VAL A 551 -25.74 -15.30 -3.36
CA VAL A 551 -25.15 -16.31 -4.24
C VAL A 551 -24.61 -17.47 -3.37
N PRO A 552 -25.48 -18.40 -2.92
CA PRO A 552 -25.09 -19.41 -1.92
C PRO A 552 -23.99 -20.36 -2.39
N GLY A 553 -23.85 -20.55 -3.71
CA GLY A 553 -22.79 -21.38 -4.30
C GLY A 553 -21.37 -20.85 -4.08
N LEU A 554 -21.23 -19.60 -3.63
CA LEU A 554 -19.95 -18.95 -3.34
C LEU A 554 -19.75 -18.64 -1.84
N SER A 555 -20.52 -19.25 -0.96
CA SER A 555 -20.32 -19.12 0.48
C SER A 555 -19.18 -20.01 0.99
N PHE A 556 -18.39 -19.52 1.94
CA PHE A 556 -17.33 -20.25 2.63
C PHE A 556 -17.46 -20.08 4.14
N SER A 557 -17.19 -21.12 4.93
CA SER A 557 -17.25 -21.09 6.39
C SER A 557 -15.93 -21.57 6.98
N ALA A 558 -15.46 -20.87 8.01
CA ALA A 558 -14.23 -21.22 8.71
C ALA A 558 -14.38 -22.56 9.45
N ALA A 559 -13.32 -23.37 9.40
CA ALA A 559 -13.20 -24.54 10.26
C ALA A 559 -12.79 -24.11 11.68
N THR A 560 -13.42 -24.72 12.68
CA THR A 560 -13.21 -24.39 14.10
C THR A 560 -12.34 -25.41 14.84
N ASP A 561 -11.94 -26.49 14.18
CA ASP A 561 -11.15 -27.61 14.73
C ASP A 561 -9.69 -27.62 14.26
N LEU A 562 -9.29 -26.64 13.45
CA LEU A 562 -7.90 -26.48 13.01
C LEU A 562 -6.99 -26.04 14.17
N PRO A 563 -5.69 -26.43 14.16
CA PRO A 563 -4.73 -25.96 15.16
C PRO A 563 -4.62 -24.43 15.17
N THR A 564 -4.45 -23.86 16.37
CA THR A 564 -4.28 -22.41 16.52
C THR A 564 -2.99 -21.92 15.84
N GLY A 565 -3.11 -20.93 14.94
CA GLY A 565 -1.99 -20.29 14.27
C GLY A 565 -2.28 -19.92 12.81
N ALA A 566 -1.22 -19.53 12.10
CA ALA A 566 -1.23 -19.33 10.65
C ALA A 566 -1.39 -20.67 9.93
N ILE A 567 -2.08 -20.66 8.79
CA ILE A 567 -2.23 -21.82 7.90
C ILE A 567 -1.41 -21.54 6.64
N PRO A 568 -0.24 -22.18 6.46
CA PRO A 568 0.60 -21.95 5.29
C PRO A 568 -0.15 -22.21 3.99
N GLY A 569 -0.24 -21.20 3.13
CA GLY A 569 -0.93 -21.27 1.84
C GLY A 569 -2.46 -21.22 1.90
N GLY A 570 -3.03 -21.04 3.11
CA GLY A 570 -4.47 -21.06 3.34
C GLY A 570 -5.10 -22.45 3.24
N ALA A 571 -6.09 -22.72 4.07
CA ALA A 571 -7.02 -23.83 3.87
C ALA A 571 -8.06 -23.41 2.83
N SER A 572 -7.78 -23.71 1.56
CA SER A 572 -8.45 -23.13 0.40
C SER A 572 -9.51 -24.05 -0.22
N GLN A 573 -10.54 -23.45 -0.80
CA GLN A 573 -11.62 -24.11 -1.53
C GLN A 573 -11.97 -23.29 -2.79
N SER A 574 -11.95 -23.93 -3.96
CA SER A 574 -12.47 -23.34 -5.18
C SER A 574 -14.00 -23.42 -5.20
N LEU A 575 -14.64 -22.27 -5.45
CA LEU A 575 -16.08 -22.09 -5.49
C LEU A 575 -16.48 -21.64 -6.89
N GLN A 576 -17.59 -22.14 -7.40
CA GLN A 576 -18.12 -21.75 -8.71
C GLN A 576 -19.63 -21.91 -8.76
N THR A 577 -20.29 -21.04 -9.53
CA THR A 577 -21.74 -21.09 -9.73
C THR A 577 -22.16 -20.38 -11.01
N THR A 578 -23.38 -20.67 -11.47
CA THR A 578 -24.06 -19.94 -12.54
C THR A 578 -25.30 -19.30 -11.97
N ILE A 579 -25.51 -18.02 -12.28
CA ILE A 579 -26.68 -17.25 -11.90
C ILE A 579 -27.44 -16.95 -13.18
N GLU A 580 -28.68 -17.42 -13.26
CA GLU A 580 -29.58 -17.24 -14.41
C GLU A 580 -30.75 -16.33 -14.04
N GLY A 581 -31.53 -15.90 -15.04
CA GLY A 581 -32.71 -15.05 -14.83
C GLY A 581 -32.39 -13.59 -14.49
N LEU A 582 -31.18 -13.14 -14.80
CA LEU A 582 -30.77 -11.74 -14.64
C LEU A 582 -31.40 -10.86 -15.73
N SER A 583 -31.43 -9.55 -15.50
CA SER A 583 -31.93 -8.57 -16.47
C SER A 583 -31.12 -7.27 -16.40
N ILE A 584 -29.80 -7.37 -16.56
CA ILE A 584 -28.90 -6.21 -16.53
C ILE A 584 -28.79 -5.64 -17.95
N ALA A 585 -29.47 -4.52 -18.19
CA ALA A 585 -29.53 -3.87 -19.50
C ALA A 585 -28.16 -3.33 -19.94
N PRO A 586 -27.96 -3.06 -21.25
CA PRO A 586 -26.85 -2.21 -21.72
C PRO A 586 -26.76 -0.90 -20.92
N ASP A 587 -25.54 -0.47 -20.66
CA ASP A 587 -25.16 0.71 -19.85
C ASP A 587 -25.55 0.62 -18.36
N ALA A 588 -26.09 -0.51 -17.88
CA ALA A 588 -26.40 -0.72 -16.47
C ALA A 588 -25.18 -1.28 -15.71
N THR A 589 -25.17 -1.05 -14.39
CA THR A 589 -24.14 -1.55 -13.48
C THR A 589 -24.71 -2.49 -12.44
N PHE A 590 -23.87 -3.36 -11.88
CA PHE A 590 -24.18 -4.19 -10.72
C PHE A 590 -22.92 -4.36 -9.86
N ASP A 591 -23.10 -4.62 -8.57
CA ASP A 591 -21.96 -4.88 -7.67
C ASP A 591 -21.85 -6.37 -7.36
N LEU A 592 -20.63 -6.88 -7.34
CA LEU A 592 -20.31 -8.13 -6.64
C LEU A 592 -19.82 -7.77 -5.24
N ARG A 593 -20.63 -8.10 -4.24
CA ARG A 593 -20.33 -7.83 -2.83
C ARG A 593 -19.90 -9.11 -2.14
N VAL A 594 -18.77 -9.06 -1.44
CA VAL A 594 -18.28 -10.09 -0.54
C VAL A 594 -18.42 -9.59 0.90
N THR A 595 -19.19 -10.30 1.71
CA THR A 595 -19.45 -9.99 3.11
C THR A 595 -18.74 -10.98 4.01
N PHE A 596 -17.87 -10.49 4.88
CA PHE A 596 -17.24 -11.26 5.94
C PHE A 596 -18.05 -11.10 7.22
N THR A 597 -18.69 -12.18 7.65
CA THR A 597 -19.53 -12.20 8.85
C THR A 597 -18.84 -12.97 9.98
N PRO A 598 -18.56 -12.34 11.14
CA PRO A 598 -18.07 -13.06 12.29
C PRO A 598 -19.12 -14.06 12.78
N GLY A 599 -18.68 -15.26 13.15
CA GLY A 599 -19.52 -16.23 13.84
C GLY A 599 -19.90 -15.73 15.25
N PRO A 600 -20.90 -16.34 15.88
CA PRO A 600 -21.34 -15.95 17.21
C PRO A 600 -20.19 -16.11 18.23
N SER A 601 -19.82 -15.02 18.90
CA SER A 601 -18.92 -15.06 20.07
C SER A 601 -19.70 -14.93 21.37
N THR A 602 -19.33 -15.71 22.38
CA THR A 602 -20.04 -15.78 23.67
C THR A 602 -19.46 -14.86 24.75
N GLY A 603 -18.44 -14.04 24.47
CA GLY A 603 -17.90 -13.11 25.47
C GLY A 603 -16.59 -12.41 25.10
N LYS A 604 -16.19 -11.42 25.93
CA LYS A 604 -14.89 -10.74 25.89
C LYS A 604 -13.79 -11.71 26.37
N LEU A 605 -12.56 -11.54 25.88
CA LEU A 605 -11.38 -12.22 26.45
C LEU A 605 -11.23 -11.88 27.94
N SER A 606 -10.91 -12.88 28.75
CA SER A 606 -10.59 -12.68 30.18
C SER A 606 -9.37 -11.76 30.32
N ASP A 607 -9.54 -10.67 31.05
CA ASP A 607 -8.48 -9.74 31.45
C ASP A 607 -8.02 -9.97 32.90
N ASP A 608 -8.42 -11.09 33.49
CA ASP A 608 -8.06 -11.47 34.86
C ASP A 608 -6.56 -11.75 34.99
N VAL A 609 -6.04 -11.38 36.16
CA VAL A 609 -4.66 -11.68 36.57
C VAL A 609 -4.71 -12.18 38.01
N PHE A 610 -4.26 -13.42 38.24
CA PHE A 610 -4.46 -14.12 39.50
C PHE A 610 -3.28 -15.04 39.85
N ILE A 611 -3.14 -15.38 41.14
CA ILE A 611 -2.13 -16.30 41.65
C ILE A 611 -2.52 -17.73 41.30
N ASN A 612 -1.63 -18.45 40.62
CA ASN A 612 -1.93 -19.75 40.01
C ASN A 612 -1.37 -20.94 40.78
N GLU A 613 -0.14 -20.83 41.27
CA GLU A 613 0.59 -21.89 41.97
C GLU A 613 1.64 -21.28 42.90
N PHE A 614 1.88 -21.86 44.08
CA PHE A 614 2.97 -21.47 44.95
C PHE A 614 3.47 -22.60 45.86
N HIS A 615 4.68 -22.42 46.40
CA HIS A 615 5.32 -23.31 47.38
C HIS A 615 6.01 -22.46 48.47
N TYR A 616 5.78 -22.77 49.75
CA TYR A 616 6.29 -22.05 50.92
C TYR A 616 6.98 -22.91 52.00
N ASP A 617 6.68 -24.21 52.16
CA ASP A 617 7.11 -25.03 53.31
C ASP A 617 7.67 -26.42 52.91
N ASN A 618 8.74 -26.87 53.58
CA ASN A 618 9.37 -28.19 53.41
C ASN A 618 9.65 -28.92 54.75
N ASP A 619 10.03 -30.21 54.69
CA ASP A 619 10.60 -30.90 55.85
C ASP A 619 11.97 -30.30 56.20
N SER A 620 12.02 -29.50 57.27
CA SER A 620 13.18 -28.75 57.77
C SER A 620 13.40 -27.38 57.12
N THR A 621 14.37 -27.25 56.20
CA THR A 621 14.72 -25.95 55.62
C THR A 621 13.94 -25.79 54.34
N ASP A 622 13.27 -24.66 54.19
CA ASP A 622 12.49 -24.35 53.00
C ASP A 622 13.43 -24.16 51.79
N GLU A 623 13.16 -24.91 50.73
CA GLU A 623 13.94 -24.93 49.50
C GLU A 623 13.00 -24.97 48.29
N GLY A 624 13.26 -24.08 47.32
CA GLY A 624 12.46 -24.03 46.09
C GLY A 624 11.14 -23.28 46.23
N GLU A 625 11.08 -22.32 47.14
CA GLU A 625 9.94 -21.40 47.29
C GLU A 625 9.70 -20.57 46.02
N PHE A 626 8.44 -20.51 45.59
CA PHE A 626 8.06 -19.77 44.39
C PHE A 626 6.59 -19.34 44.43
N VAL A 627 6.27 -18.37 43.57
CA VAL A 627 4.89 -17.99 43.23
C VAL A 627 4.76 -17.88 41.72
N GLU A 628 3.64 -18.36 41.20
CA GLU A 628 3.22 -18.27 39.81
C GLU A 628 1.93 -17.46 39.68
N ILE A 629 1.85 -16.63 38.63
CA ILE A 629 0.72 -15.77 38.30
C ILE A 629 0.27 -16.08 36.87
N ALA A 630 -1.03 -16.28 36.68
CA ALA A 630 -1.66 -16.40 35.38
C ALA A 630 -2.17 -15.03 34.91
N VAL A 631 -1.89 -14.68 33.65
CA VAL A 631 -2.37 -13.45 33.00
C VAL A 631 -3.28 -13.84 31.84
N GLY A 632 -4.51 -13.34 31.86
CA GLY A 632 -5.51 -13.56 30.84
C GLY A 632 -5.19 -12.91 29.48
N PRO A 633 -5.62 -13.51 28.36
CA PRO A 633 -5.34 -13.03 27.00
C PRO A 633 -5.96 -11.65 26.66
N GLY A 634 -6.92 -11.19 27.46
CA GLY A 634 -7.56 -9.88 27.32
C GLY A 634 -6.88 -8.77 28.12
N PHE A 635 -5.84 -9.06 28.91
CA PHE A 635 -5.14 -8.06 29.71
C PHE A 635 -4.31 -7.14 28.81
N THR A 636 -4.63 -5.84 28.80
CA THR A 636 -3.96 -4.81 27.99
C THR A 636 -3.05 -3.87 28.79
N GLY A 637 -2.91 -4.09 30.11
CA GLY A 637 -2.06 -3.27 30.97
C GLY A 637 -0.57 -3.62 30.86
N ASN A 638 0.30 -2.82 31.48
CA ASN A 638 1.73 -3.12 31.49
C ASN A 638 2.06 -4.05 32.66
N LEU A 639 2.79 -5.16 32.42
CA LEU A 639 3.22 -6.09 33.48
C LEU A 639 4.01 -5.39 34.60
N SER A 640 4.64 -4.27 34.27
CA SER A 640 5.42 -3.44 35.18
C SER A 640 4.57 -2.73 36.26
N GLU A 641 3.24 -2.67 36.06
CA GLU A 641 2.24 -2.10 36.98
C GLU A 641 1.65 -3.14 37.94
N LEU A 642 1.92 -4.43 37.69
CA LEU A 642 1.46 -5.54 38.51
C LEU A 642 2.56 -5.96 39.49
N SER A 643 2.18 -6.23 40.75
CA SER A 643 3.11 -6.65 41.79
C SER A 643 2.51 -7.67 42.75
N LEU A 644 3.35 -8.54 43.27
CA LEU A 644 3.05 -9.43 44.39
C LEU A 644 3.65 -8.87 45.69
N VAL A 645 2.85 -8.78 46.75
CA VAL A 645 3.25 -8.31 48.08
C VAL A 645 3.02 -9.41 49.11
N LEU A 646 4.03 -9.71 49.92
CA LEU A 646 3.97 -10.74 50.96
C LEU A 646 3.48 -10.16 52.28
N TYR A 647 2.65 -10.90 53.01
CA TYR A 647 2.03 -10.46 54.26
C TYR A 647 2.20 -11.49 55.37
N ASN A 648 2.62 -11.01 56.55
CA ASN A 648 2.66 -11.79 57.77
C ASN A 648 1.29 -11.70 58.47
N GLY A 649 0.59 -12.81 58.64
CA GLY A 649 -0.77 -12.80 59.17
C GLY A 649 -0.85 -12.72 60.70
N ASN A 650 0.25 -12.95 61.43
CA ASN A 650 0.29 -12.76 62.88
C ASN A 650 0.22 -11.28 63.30
N ASN A 651 0.71 -10.35 62.47
CA ASN A 651 0.61 -8.90 62.73
C ASN A 651 -0.09 -8.11 61.60
N GLY A 652 -0.42 -8.76 60.49
CA GLY A 652 -1.04 -8.17 59.30
C GLY A 652 -0.11 -7.25 58.50
N GLN A 653 1.20 -7.26 58.75
CA GLN A 653 2.15 -6.35 58.11
C GLN A 653 2.81 -6.99 56.88
N THR A 654 3.16 -6.18 55.88
CA THR A 654 3.99 -6.58 54.75
C THR A 654 5.40 -6.97 55.19
N TYR A 655 6.02 -7.94 54.52
CA TYR A 655 7.43 -8.27 54.68
C TYR A 655 8.11 -8.52 53.33
N GLY A 656 9.44 -8.54 53.32
CA GLY A 656 10.22 -8.70 52.10
C GLY A 656 10.13 -7.49 51.15
N SER A 657 10.62 -7.67 49.93
CA SER A 657 10.45 -6.70 48.85
C SER A 657 9.14 -6.93 48.11
N GLU A 658 8.54 -5.88 47.56
CA GLU A 658 7.49 -6.03 46.56
C GLU A 658 8.07 -6.65 45.27
N HIS A 659 7.36 -7.62 44.68
CA HIS A 659 7.83 -8.36 43.51
C HIS A 659 7.00 -7.98 42.27
N ARG A 660 7.54 -7.10 41.42
CA ARG A 660 6.90 -6.67 40.17
C ARG A 660 6.84 -7.79 39.13
N LEU A 661 5.73 -7.93 38.43
CA LEU A 661 5.48 -9.04 37.50
C LEU A 661 6.41 -9.01 36.27
N ASP A 662 6.87 -7.83 35.84
CA ASP A 662 7.89 -7.67 34.79
C ASP A 662 9.26 -8.28 35.17
N THR A 663 9.45 -8.68 36.43
CA THR A 663 10.64 -9.40 36.91
C THR A 663 10.45 -10.92 37.03
N PHE A 664 9.27 -11.44 36.70
CA PHE A 664 8.99 -12.88 36.71
C PHE A 664 9.48 -13.53 35.42
N THR A 665 9.83 -14.81 35.49
CA THR A 665 10.17 -15.62 34.33
C THR A 665 8.89 -16.02 33.60
N ALA A 666 8.77 -15.66 32.33
CA ALA A 666 7.63 -16.02 31.51
C ALA A 666 7.68 -17.51 31.11
N GLY A 667 6.61 -18.23 31.42
CA GLY A 667 6.36 -19.62 31.03
C GLY A 667 5.58 -19.76 29.73
N ALA A 668 4.84 -20.86 29.60
CA ALA A 668 4.03 -21.19 28.43
C ALA A 668 2.87 -20.22 28.21
N VAL A 669 2.51 -20.07 26.93
CA VAL A 669 1.22 -19.53 26.51
C VAL A 669 0.32 -20.73 26.23
N THR A 670 -0.81 -20.80 26.91
CA THR A 670 -1.79 -21.87 26.74
C THR A 670 -2.56 -21.71 25.43
N ASP A 671 -3.25 -22.76 24.97
CA ASP A 671 -4.03 -22.71 23.72
C ASP A 671 -5.12 -21.62 23.72
N SER A 672 -5.65 -21.31 24.91
CA SER A 672 -6.64 -20.24 25.12
C SER A 672 -6.03 -18.83 25.14
N GLY A 673 -4.70 -18.71 25.17
CA GLY A 673 -3.95 -17.46 25.16
C GLY A 673 -3.49 -16.94 26.52
N HIS A 674 -3.82 -17.63 27.63
CA HIS A 674 -3.31 -17.26 28.95
C HIS A 674 -1.80 -17.47 29.02
N ARG A 675 -1.08 -16.58 29.72
CA ARG A 675 0.36 -16.68 29.93
C ARG A 675 0.70 -16.82 31.41
N LEU A 676 1.57 -17.77 31.72
CA LEU A 676 2.02 -18.03 33.09
C LEU A 676 3.35 -17.34 33.37
N PHE A 677 3.49 -16.76 34.56
CA PHE A 677 4.69 -16.05 35.01
C PHE A 677 5.09 -16.56 36.38
N SER A 678 6.33 -17.00 36.54
CA SER A 678 6.81 -17.60 37.78
C SER A 678 8.04 -16.88 38.34
N LYS A 679 8.19 -16.87 39.66
CA LYS A 679 9.36 -16.31 40.31
C LYS A 679 9.70 -17.07 41.59
N GLN A 680 10.98 -17.39 41.75
CA GLN A 680 11.51 -17.87 43.01
C GLN A 680 11.59 -16.71 44.01
N ILE A 681 11.07 -16.95 45.21
CA ILE A 681 11.01 -15.96 46.29
C ILE A 681 11.49 -16.65 47.55
N GLU A 682 12.70 -16.32 48.01
CA GLU A 682 13.27 -16.90 49.23
C GLU A 682 12.64 -16.26 50.48
N GLY A 683 12.32 -17.09 51.48
CA GLY A 683 11.85 -16.66 52.79
C GLY A 683 10.36 -16.29 52.83
N ILE A 684 9.52 -16.96 52.04
CA ILE A 684 8.09 -17.03 52.28
C ILE A 684 7.88 -17.65 53.68
N GLN A 685 6.92 -17.13 54.44
CA GLN A 685 6.77 -17.50 55.85
C GLN A 685 5.77 -18.63 56.04
N ASN A 686 6.06 -19.57 56.95
CA ASN A 686 5.22 -20.74 57.23
C ASN A 686 4.20 -20.44 58.36
N GLY A 687 3.69 -19.21 58.45
CA GLY A 687 2.79 -18.80 59.52
C GLY A 687 1.34 -19.22 59.28
N SER A 688 0.67 -19.63 60.36
CA SER A 688 -0.78 -19.90 60.40
C SER A 688 -1.53 -18.69 61.01
N PRO A 689 -2.02 -17.72 60.21
CA PRO A 689 -1.91 -17.60 58.76
C PRO A 689 -0.82 -16.63 58.29
N ASP A 690 -0.44 -16.73 57.01
CA ASP A 690 0.33 -15.78 56.20
C ASP A 690 -0.28 -15.72 54.79
N GLY A 691 0.12 -14.78 53.93
CA GLY A 691 -0.53 -14.64 52.61
C GLY A 691 0.11 -13.67 51.63
N PHE A 692 -0.57 -13.52 50.48
CA PHE A 692 -0.12 -12.73 49.33
C PHE A 692 -1.21 -11.77 48.86
N ALA A 693 -0.82 -10.55 48.52
CA ALA A 693 -1.66 -9.63 47.76
C ALA A 693 -1.07 -9.43 46.35
N LEU A 694 -1.87 -9.68 45.33
CA LEU A 694 -1.59 -9.32 43.95
C LEU A 694 -2.25 -7.97 43.65
N VAL A 695 -1.47 -7.01 43.14
CA VAL A 695 -1.90 -5.61 43.05
C VAL A 695 -1.59 -5.02 41.68
N ARG A 696 -2.39 -4.04 41.26
CA ARG A 696 -2.14 -3.16 40.11
C ARG A 696 -2.04 -1.72 40.60
N GLY A 697 -0.83 -1.19 40.72
CA GLY A 697 -0.61 0.09 41.42
C GLY A 697 -1.14 0.04 42.86
N SER A 698 -2.20 0.78 43.17
CA SER A 698 -2.86 0.76 44.49
C SER A 698 -4.10 -0.14 44.57
N GLU A 699 -4.52 -0.74 43.46
CA GLU A 699 -5.68 -1.65 43.41
C GLU A 699 -5.25 -3.06 43.81
N VAL A 700 -6.02 -3.71 44.69
CA VAL A 700 -5.81 -5.11 45.07
C VAL A 700 -6.66 -5.99 44.16
N LEU A 701 -6.01 -6.78 43.31
CA LEU A 701 -6.66 -7.71 42.40
C LEU A 701 -7.05 -9.01 43.12
N GLU A 702 -6.15 -9.50 43.98
CA GLU A 702 -6.36 -10.71 44.76
C GLU A 702 -5.66 -10.59 46.12
N PHE A 703 -6.30 -11.04 47.20
CA PHE A 703 -5.69 -11.12 48.53
C PHE A 703 -6.04 -12.45 49.19
N ILE A 704 -5.11 -13.40 49.11
CA ILE A 704 -5.28 -14.76 49.61
C ILE A 704 -4.34 -15.04 50.78
N SER A 705 -4.71 -16.00 51.61
CA SER A 705 -3.89 -16.53 52.70
C SER A 705 -3.99 -18.04 52.78
N TYR A 706 -3.03 -18.65 53.45
CA TYR A 706 -3.03 -20.07 53.77
C TYR A 706 -3.08 -20.27 55.29
N GLU A 707 -3.60 -21.43 55.71
CA GLU A 707 -3.73 -21.83 57.12
C GLU A 707 -4.58 -20.87 57.98
N GLY A 708 -5.55 -20.19 57.35
CA GLY A 708 -6.48 -19.26 57.99
C GLY A 708 -6.49 -17.87 57.33
N SER A 709 -7.29 -16.94 57.87
CA SER A 709 -7.46 -15.58 57.37
C SER A 709 -6.96 -14.52 58.35
N PHE A 710 -6.46 -13.38 57.86
CA PHE A 710 -6.06 -12.23 58.68
C PHE A 710 -6.45 -10.90 58.01
N THR A 711 -6.35 -9.80 58.76
CA THR A 711 -6.58 -8.44 58.21
C THR A 711 -5.25 -7.71 58.09
N ALA A 712 -4.96 -7.19 56.91
CA ALA A 712 -3.75 -6.42 56.68
C ALA A 712 -3.81 -5.07 57.41
N THR A 713 -2.68 -4.68 58.00
CA THR A 713 -2.54 -3.47 58.82
C THR A 713 -1.66 -2.39 58.15
N ASN A 714 -0.99 -2.73 57.05
CA ASN A 714 -0.25 -1.79 56.18
C ASN A 714 -0.22 -2.28 54.72
N GLY A 715 0.50 -1.56 53.85
CA GLY A 715 0.65 -1.89 52.43
C GLY A 715 -0.63 -1.73 51.60
N PRO A 716 -0.63 -2.17 50.34
CA PRO A 716 -1.77 -1.99 49.43
C PRO A 716 -3.08 -2.63 49.91
N ALA A 717 -3.01 -3.74 50.66
CA ALA A 717 -4.19 -4.42 51.20
C ALA A 717 -4.64 -3.89 52.57
N ALA A 718 -4.09 -2.78 53.08
CA ALA A 718 -4.40 -2.26 54.41
C ALA A 718 -5.91 -2.11 54.65
N GLY A 719 -6.41 -2.77 55.70
CA GLY A 719 -7.83 -2.78 56.07
C GLY A 719 -8.68 -3.86 55.38
N LEU A 720 -8.13 -4.61 54.43
CA LEU A 720 -8.78 -5.76 53.81
C LEU A 720 -8.49 -7.03 54.62
N THR A 721 -9.44 -7.96 54.64
CA THR A 721 -9.28 -9.30 55.19
C THR A 721 -8.96 -10.27 54.06
N SER A 722 -7.92 -11.10 54.24
CA SER A 722 -7.51 -12.11 53.26
C SER A 722 -8.55 -13.24 53.14
N THR A 723 -8.60 -13.88 51.97
CA THR A 723 -9.39 -15.09 51.75
C THR A 723 -8.51 -16.32 51.96
N ASP A 724 -8.87 -17.17 52.92
CA ASP A 724 -8.18 -18.45 53.15
C ASP A 724 -8.45 -19.40 51.97
N ILE A 725 -7.39 -19.93 51.36
CA ILE A 725 -7.47 -20.86 50.22
C ILE A 725 -7.95 -22.25 50.63
N GLY A 726 -7.96 -22.56 51.93
CA GLY A 726 -8.54 -23.79 52.47
C GLY A 726 -7.70 -25.06 52.26
N VAL A 727 -6.48 -24.92 51.75
CA VAL A 727 -5.46 -25.96 51.65
C VAL A 727 -4.14 -25.47 52.23
N ASP A 728 -3.41 -26.36 52.89
CA ASP A 728 -2.13 -26.09 53.54
C ASP A 728 -1.03 -27.02 53.00
N GLN A 729 0.21 -26.55 53.00
CA GLN A 729 1.34 -27.42 52.72
C GLN A 729 1.63 -28.35 53.90
N ASN A 730 2.23 -29.51 53.61
CA ASN A 730 2.72 -30.40 54.65
C ASN A 730 4.23 -30.37 54.67
N SER A 731 4.77 -29.93 55.80
CA SER A 731 6.16 -29.96 56.23
C SER A 731 6.82 -31.35 56.26
N THR A 732 6.31 -32.37 55.56
CA THR A 732 6.95 -33.70 55.45
C THR A 732 7.39 -34.05 54.03
N LEU A 733 7.35 -33.10 53.09
CA LEU A 733 7.75 -33.30 51.70
C LEU A 733 9.18 -32.79 51.45
N ALA A 734 9.92 -33.53 50.62
CA ALA A 734 11.28 -33.15 50.22
C ALA A 734 11.26 -31.92 49.30
N ALA A 735 12.38 -31.19 49.23
CA ALA A 735 12.56 -30.07 48.32
C ALA A 735 12.26 -30.45 46.85
N GLY A 736 11.59 -29.56 46.12
CA GLY A 736 11.26 -29.74 44.70
C GLY A 736 10.00 -30.56 44.39
N ILE A 737 9.21 -30.95 45.40
CA ILE A 737 7.91 -31.61 45.22
C ILE A 737 6.84 -31.00 46.15
N GLY A 738 5.62 -30.93 45.65
CA GLY A 738 4.40 -30.60 46.40
C GLY A 738 4.10 -29.11 46.58
N SER A 739 3.32 -28.54 45.66
CA SER A 739 2.85 -27.15 45.65
C SER A 739 1.35 -27.03 45.99
N LEU A 740 0.90 -25.80 46.22
CA LEU A 740 -0.52 -25.44 46.22
C LEU A 740 -0.83 -24.73 44.91
N GLY A 741 -1.86 -25.15 44.19
CA GLY A 741 -2.21 -24.54 42.91
C GLY A 741 -3.66 -24.75 42.51
N LEU A 742 -4.08 -24.04 41.48
CA LEU A 742 -5.44 -24.08 40.96
C LEU A 742 -5.68 -25.28 40.02
N GLN A 743 -6.78 -26.00 40.22
CA GLN A 743 -7.26 -27.09 39.37
C GLN A 743 -8.69 -26.80 38.87
N GLY A 744 -9.06 -27.27 37.67
CA GLY A 744 -10.39 -27.05 37.10
C GLY A 744 -10.35 -26.66 35.63
N THR A 745 -11.47 -26.15 35.10
CA THR A 745 -11.59 -25.70 33.70
C THR A 745 -12.27 -24.35 33.64
N GLY A 746 -11.60 -23.35 33.06
CA GLY A 746 -12.14 -21.99 32.95
C GLY A 746 -11.14 -20.94 32.47
N GLY A 747 -11.51 -19.66 32.57
CA GLY A 747 -10.69 -18.51 32.12
C GLY A 747 -10.47 -17.44 33.19
N SER A 748 -11.07 -17.62 34.37
CA SER A 748 -11.00 -16.71 35.52
C SER A 748 -10.64 -17.49 36.78
N ALA A 749 -10.09 -16.82 37.80
CA ALA A 749 -9.68 -17.47 39.04
C ALA A 749 -10.81 -18.27 39.70
N ASP A 750 -12.02 -17.72 39.69
CA ASP A 750 -13.24 -18.30 40.29
C ASP A 750 -13.71 -19.60 39.61
N ASP A 751 -13.23 -19.89 38.40
CA ASP A 751 -13.54 -21.15 37.70
C ASP A 751 -12.71 -22.33 38.22
N PHE A 752 -11.68 -22.05 39.02
CA PHE A 752 -10.76 -23.03 39.54
C PHE A 752 -10.91 -23.22 41.05
N THR A 753 -10.33 -24.30 41.57
CA THR A 753 -10.32 -24.61 43.00
C THR A 753 -8.90 -24.90 43.46
N TRP A 754 -8.51 -24.26 44.56
CA TRP A 754 -7.22 -24.49 45.22
C TRP A 754 -7.10 -25.95 45.63
N THR A 755 -6.03 -26.57 45.15
CA THR A 755 -5.72 -27.98 45.35
C THR A 755 -4.27 -28.11 45.77
N ARG A 756 -4.02 -29.11 46.59
CA ARG A 756 -2.67 -29.48 46.98
C ARG A 756 -2.13 -30.58 46.10
N PHE A 757 -1.00 -30.32 45.47
CA PHE A 757 -0.27 -31.28 44.66
C PHE A 757 0.82 -31.99 45.49
N SER A 758 1.11 -33.23 45.15
CA SER A 758 2.20 -34.02 45.77
C SER A 758 3.31 -34.41 44.78
N GLY A 759 3.17 -34.01 43.51
CA GLY A 759 4.11 -34.26 42.43
C GLY A 759 5.20 -33.20 42.33
N ALA A 760 5.95 -33.21 41.22
CA ALA A 760 6.85 -32.11 40.88
C ALA A 760 6.04 -30.83 40.59
N PHE A 761 6.65 -29.67 40.79
CA PHE A 761 6.03 -28.38 40.49
C PHE A 761 5.74 -28.22 38.99
N THR A 762 4.68 -27.47 38.66
CA THR A 762 4.30 -27.16 37.28
C THR A 762 4.78 -25.79 36.80
N VAL A 763 5.83 -25.25 37.43
CA VAL A 763 6.39 -23.91 37.15
C VAL A 763 6.48 -23.59 35.65
N GLY A 764 5.74 -22.57 35.24
CA GLY A 764 5.66 -22.06 33.87
C GLY A 764 4.76 -22.89 32.94
N GLN A 765 3.98 -23.83 33.45
CA GLN A 765 3.05 -24.70 32.73
C GLN A 765 1.70 -24.77 33.49
N ALA A 766 0.62 -25.15 32.80
CA ALA A 766 -0.66 -25.34 33.47
C ALA A 766 -0.54 -26.44 34.55
N ASN A 767 -1.21 -26.23 35.70
CA ASN A 767 -1.20 -27.19 36.80
C ASN A 767 -1.82 -28.53 36.38
N ASP A 768 -1.48 -29.62 37.08
CA ASP A 768 -2.05 -30.93 36.83
C ASP A 768 -3.60 -30.93 36.96
N GLY A 769 -4.29 -31.19 35.84
CA GLY A 769 -5.76 -31.15 35.78
C GLY A 769 -6.36 -29.75 35.67
N GLN A 770 -5.55 -28.74 35.37
CA GLN A 770 -6.00 -27.39 35.01
C GLN A 770 -6.13 -27.28 33.49
N THR A 771 -7.24 -26.72 33.01
CA THR A 771 -7.47 -26.47 31.58
C THR A 771 -8.00 -25.06 31.40
N PHE A 772 -7.23 -24.21 30.71
CA PHE A 772 -7.65 -22.85 30.43
C PHE A 772 -8.55 -22.79 29.19
N THR A 773 -9.66 -22.06 29.29
CA THR A 773 -10.61 -21.81 28.20
C THR A 773 -10.73 -20.31 27.93
N SER A 774 -11.02 -19.92 26.69
CA SER A 774 -11.36 -18.55 26.33
C SER A 774 -12.55 -18.52 25.39
N ALA A 775 -13.21 -17.36 25.29
CA ALA A 775 -14.33 -17.19 24.37
C ALA A 775 -13.86 -17.43 22.92
N PRO A 776 -14.72 -18.01 22.05
CA PRO A 776 -14.42 -18.19 20.63
C PRO A 776 -13.98 -16.87 19.99
N ARG A 777 -12.90 -16.94 19.22
CA ARG A 777 -12.27 -15.78 18.55
C ARG A 777 -12.44 -15.85 17.03
N PRO A 778 -12.47 -14.69 16.35
CA PRO A 778 -12.43 -14.60 14.90
C PRO A 778 -11.26 -15.34 14.25
N GLN A 779 -11.57 -15.95 13.12
CA GLN A 779 -10.69 -16.59 12.17
C GLN A 779 -10.25 -15.57 11.11
N GLY A 780 -9.30 -15.94 10.25
CA GLY A 780 -8.86 -15.12 9.13
C GLY A 780 -9.33 -15.72 7.82
N LEU A 781 -10.30 -15.08 7.15
CA LEU A 781 -10.86 -15.53 5.89
C LEU A 781 -10.40 -14.65 4.73
N SER A 782 -10.41 -15.21 3.52
CA SER A 782 -10.01 -14.52 2.31
C SER A 782 -10.69 -15.04 1.05
N PHE A 783 -10.59 -14.28 -0.03
CA PHE A 783 -10.85 -14.73 -1.38
C PHE A 783 -9.83 -14.20 -2.40
N ASP A 784 -9.70 -14.91 -3.51
CA ASP A 784 -8.78 -14.64 -4.62
C ASP A 784 -9.29 -15.35 -5.91
N ASP A 785 -8.56 -15.22 -7.02
CA ASP A 785 -8.82 -15.86 -8.31
C ASP A 785 -10.27 -15.66 -8.79
N LEU A 786 -10.80 -14.45 -8.59
CA LEU A 786 -12.16 -14.11 -9.01
C LEU A 786 -12.23 -14.14 -10.54
N SER A 787 -13.24 -14.84 -11.06
CA SER A 787 -13.57 -14.87 -12.48
C SER A 787 -15.06 -14.68 -12.64
N VAL A 788 -15.47 -13.68 -13.42
CA VAL A 788 -16.87 -13.39 -13.76
C VAL A 788 -17.01 -13.42 -15.27
N THR A 789 -17.87 -14.32 -15.77
CA THR A 789 -18.12 -14.50 -17.20
C THR A 789 -19.53 -14.05 -17.54
N PHE A 790 -19.65 -13.12 -18.49
CA PHE A 790 -20.92 -12.85 -19.17
C PHE A 790 -21.22 -14.03 -20.08
N LEU A 791 -22.18 -14.87 -19.70
CA LEU A 791 -22.58 -16.01 -20.52
C LEU A 791 -23.39 -15.52 -21.72
N ALA A 792 -23.03 -15.97 -22.92
CA ALA A 792 -23.88 -15.80 -24.08
C ALA A 792 -25.22 -16.51 -23.84
N ALA A 793 -26.31 -15.91 -24.28
CA ALA A 793 -27.61 -16.55 -24.24
C ALA A 793 -27.58 -17.84 -25.08
N ASP A 794 -27.77 -19.01 -24.46
CA ASP A 794 -27.84 -20.31 -25.13
C ASP A 794 -28.84 -21.27 -24.41
N GLN A 795 -29.78 -21.80 -25.21
CA GLN A 795 -30.77 -22.91 -25.03
C GLN A 795 -31.73 -22.93 -23.82
N ASN A 796 -31.43 -22.28 -22.69
CA ASN A 796 -32.31 -22.28 -21.51
C ASN A 796 -33.44 -21.22 -21.58
N VAL A 797 -33.97 -20.98 -22.78
CA VAL A 797 -35.16 -20.14 -22.95
C VAL A 797 -36.31 -20.87 -22.25
N ASP A 798 -36.98 -20.22 -21.31
CA ASP A 798 -38.26 -20.63 -20.76
C ASP A 798 -39.29 -19.69 -21.37
N SER A 799 -39.84 -20.08 -22.52
CA SER A 799 -40.65 -19.21 -23.38
C SER A 799 -41.99 -18.84 -22.73
N ASP A 800 -42.49 -19.61 -21.76
CA ASP A 800 -43.77 -19.38 -21.09
C ASP A 800 -43.67 -19.06 -19.58
N GLY A 801 -42.48 -19.15 -19.00
CA GLY A 801 -42.14 -18.71 -17.65
C GLY A 801 -42.61 -19.67 -16.55
N ASP A 802 -42.79 -20.96 -16.86
CA ASP A 802 -43.31 -21.95 -15.91
C ASP A 802 -42.24 -22.63 -15.04
N GLY A 803 -40.97 -22.31 -15.29
CA GLY A 803 -39.80 -22.80 -14.56
C GLY A 803 -39.14 -24.02 -15.20
N TRP A 804 -39.56 -24.43 -16.40
CA TRP A 804 -38.88 -25.42 -17.24
C TRP A 804 -38.30 -24.76 -18.49
N SER A 805 -37.14 -25.22 -18.97
CA SER A 805 -36.60 -24.69 -20.22
C SER A 805 -37.19 -25.38 -21.44
N ASP A 806 -37.33 -24.64 -22.53
CA ASP A 806 -37.82 -25.09 -23.84
C ASP A 806 -37.10 -26.37 -24.29
N GLU A 807 -35.80 -26.52 -23.99
CA GLU A 807 -35.04 -27.73 -24.29
C GLU A 807 -35.53 -28.92 -23.46
N VAL A 808 -35.68 -28.78 -22.13
CA VAL A 808 -36.20 -29.87 -21.28
C VAL A 808 -37.62 -30.23 -21.69
N GLU A 809 -38.44 -29.24 -22.00
CA GLU A 809 -39.81 -29.43 -22.44
C GLU A 809 -39.92 -30.15 -23.77
N THR A 810 -39.09 -29.79 -24.74
CA THR A 810 -39.13 -30.41 -26.08
C THR A 810 -38.35 -31.72 -26.18
N THR A 811 -37.45 -32.02 -25.24
CA THR A 811 -36.59 -33.21 -25.31
C THR A 811 -36.89 -34.27 -24.25
N LEU A 812 -37.13 -33.88 -22.99
CA LEU A 812 -37.29 -34.80 -21.87
C LEU A 812 -38.77 -35.07 -21.55
N THR A 813 -39.58 -34.02 -21.39
CA THR A 813 -40.99 -34.14 -20.94
C THR A 813 -42.02 -34.07 -22.06
N LEU A 814 -41.62 -33.65 -23.26
CA LEU A 814 -42.49 -33.43 -24.44
C LEU A 814 -43.71 -32.53 -24.15
N THR A 815 -43.51 -31.50 -23.33
CA THR A 815 -44.49 -30.46 -23.03
C THR A 815 -44.37 -29.29 -24.04
N ASP A 816 -45.44 -28.50 -24.21
CA ASP A 816 -45.44 -27.34 -25.11
C ASP A 816 -44.76 -26.13 -24.46
N PRO A 817 -43.60 -25.68 -24.96
CA PRO A 817 -42.83 -24.60 -24.34
C PRO A 817 -43.46 -23.21 -24.44
N ASN A 818 -44.66 -23.09 -25.03
CA ASN A 818 -45.37 -21.81 -25.15
C ASN A 818 -46.67 -21.79 -24.35
N ASP A 819 -46.94 -22.81 -23.52
CA ASP A 819 -48.14 -22.93 -22.70
C ASP A 819 -47.79 -23.42 -21.30
N ALA A 820 -47.65 -22.48 -20.36
CA ALA A 820 -47.34 -22.75 -18.96
C ALA A 820 -48.36 -23.67 -18.25
N ALA A 821 -49.49 -24.03 -18.88
CA ALA A 821 -50.40 -25.07 -18.38
C ALA A 821 -49.95 -26.50 -18.74
N SER A 822 -49.21 -26.66 -19.84
CA SER A 822 -48.63 -27.89 -20.33
C SER A 822 -47.30 -28.17 -19.65
N ARG A 823 -47.29 -28.89 -18.53
CA ARG A 823 -46.05 -29.21 -17.80
C ARG A 823 -46.06 -30.61 -17.23
N PHE A 824 -44.88 -31.17 -16.99
CA PHE A 824 -44.74 -32.43 -16.27
C PHE A 824 -45.21 -32.27 -14.83
N ARG A 825 -46.17 -33.09 -14.39
CA ARG A 825 -46.70 -33.06 -13.03
C ARG A 825 -46.70 -34.45 -12.41
N ALA A 826 -46.10 -34.53 -11.23
CA ALA A 826 -46.31 -35.62 -10.32
C ALA A 826 -47.45 -35.27 -9.36
N GLU A 827 -48.33 -36.23 -9.12
CA GLU A 827 -49.48 -36.11 -8.22
C GLU A 827 -49.28 -37.06 -7.05
N LEU A 828 -49.30 -36.53 -5.84
CA LEU A 828 -49.26 -37.33 -4.62
C LEU A 828 -50.69 -37.48 -4.09
N THR A 829 -51.15 -38.71 -3.97
CA THR A 829 -52.48 -39.03 -3.40
C THR A 829 -52.33 -39.94 -2.18
N SER A 830 -53.38 -40.04 -1.36
CA SER A 830 -53.43 -40.97 -0.23
C SER A 830 -54.68 -41.83 -0.38
N PRO A 831 -54.58 -42.98 -1.06
CA PRO A 831 -55.75 -43.82 -1.34
C PRO A 831 -56.31 -44.45 -0.06
N GLU A 832 -55.46 -44.70 0.94
CA GLU A 832 -55.85 -45.19 2.27
C GLU A 832 -54.87 -44.77 3.37
N SER A 833 -55.29 -44.89 4.64
CA SER A 833 -54.54 -44.39 5.79
C SER A 833 -53.18 -45.10 5.94
N GLY A 834 -52.09 -44.35 5.84
CA GLY A 834 -50.72 -44.84 5.99
C GLY A 834 -49.99 -45.14 4.68
N LEU A 835 -50.68 -44.97 3.55
CA LEU A 835 -50.12 -45.15 2.20
C LEU A 835 -50.22 -43.83 1.42
N LEU A 836 -49.12 -43.48 0.76
CA LEU A 836 -49.08 -42.43 -0.24
C LEU A 836 -48.83 -43.07 -1.61
N GLU A 837 -49.43 -42.52 -2.65
CA GLU A 837 -49.23 -42.95 -4.03
C GLU A 837 -48.76 -41.75 -4.84
N LEU A 838 -47.55 -41.83 -5.41
CA LEU A 838 -46.99 -40.81 -6.29
C LEU A 838 -47.19 -41.23 -7.75
N GLY A 839 -48.14 -40.59 -8.42
CA GLY A 839 -48.47 -40.81 -9.82
C GLY A 839 -47.82 -39.78 -10.75
N PHE A 840 -47.37 -40.19 -11.93
CA PHE A 840 -46.84 -39.28 -12.97
C PHE A 840 -46.95 -39.88 -14.37
N PRO A 841 -47.06 -39.05 -15.43
CA PRO A 841 -47.04 -39.54 -16.81
C PRO A 841 -45.66 -40.09 -17.16
N THR A 842 -45.60 -41.16 -17.95
CA THR A 842 -44.34 -41.66 -18.50
C THR A 842 -44.33 -41.57 -20.02
N LEU A 843 -43.15 -41.53 -20.62
CA LEU A 843 -42.97 -41.47 -22.06
C LEU A 843 -42.05 -42.60 -22.54
N THR A 844 -42.40 -43.22 -23.67
CA THR A 844 -41.55 -44.24 -24.30
C THR A 844 -40.17 -43.66 -24.61
N GLY A 845 -39.12 -44.45 -24.30
CA GLY A 845 -37.73 -44.07 -24.51
C GLY A 845 -37.16 -43.14 -23.43
N ARG A 846 -37.83 -43.00 -22.27
CA ARG A 846 -37.29 -42.34 -21.08
C ARG A 846 -37.16 -43.36 -19.95
N PHE A 847 -36.22 -43.13 -19.06
CA PHE A 847 -36.05 -43.88 -17.82
C PHE A 847 -36.35 -42.98 -16.62
N TYR A 848 -37.18 -43.48 -15.70
CA TYR A 848 -37.65 -42.74 -14.54
C TYR A 848 -37.12 -43.41 -13.29
N THR A 849 -36.45 -42.64 -12.43
CA THR A 849 -35.96 -43.11 -11.13
C THR A 849 -36.59 -42.26 -10.03
N LEU A 850 -37.32 -42.90 -9.11
CA LEU A 850 -37.86 -42.27 -7.92
C LEU A 850 -36.77 -42.22 -6.85
N GLU A 851 -36.47 -41.03 -6.35
CA GLU A 851 -35.48 -40.81 -5.30
C GLU A 851 -36.14 -40.26 -4.03
N SER A 852 -35.57 -40.56 -2.86
CA SER A 852 -35.95 -39.91 -1.61
C SER A 852 -34.77 -39.29 -0.89
N SER A 853 -35.04 -38.26 -0.10
CA SER A 853 -34.05 -37.60 0.74
C SER A 853 -34.65 -37.20 2.10
N PRO A 854 -33.90 -37.34 3.20
CA PRO A 854 -34.30 -36.79 4.49
C PRO A 854 -33.97 -35.28 4.65
N ASP A 855 -33.02 -34.74 3.86
CA ASP A 855 -32.38 -33.44 4.11
C ASP A 855 -32.24 -32.53 2.87
N LEU A 856 -32.75 -32.95 1.71
CA LEU A 856 -32.60 -32.31 0.38
C LEU A 856 -31.18 -32.35 -0.20
N ILE A 857 -30.21 -32.89 0.53
CA ILE A 857 -28.79 -32.94 0.12
C ILE A 857 -28.44 -34.35 -0.35
N ASN A 858 -28.73 -35.35 0.47
CA ASN A 858 -28.42 -36.76 0.21
C ASN A 858 -29.64 -37.46 -0.38
N TRP A 859 -29.54 -37.93 -1.62
CA TRP A 859 -30.63 -38.59 -2.35
C TRP A 859 -30.32 -40.06 -2.59
N GLU A 860 -31.32 -40.91 -2.36
CA GLU A 860 -31.23 -42.36 -2.56
C GLU A 860 -32.29 -42.82 -3.57
N ASP A 861 -31.88 -43.61 -4.56
CA ASP A 861 -32.76 -44.26 -5.52
C ASP A 861 -33.65 -45.31 -4.81
N ILE A 862 -34.97 -45.16 -4.93
CA ILE A 862 -35.97 -46.07 -4.33
C ILE A 862 -36.39 -47.14 -5.33
N SER A 863 -36.72 -46.70 -6.55
CA SER A 863 -37.24 -47.56 -7.61
C SER A 863 -37.07 -46.90 -8.96
N SER A 864 -37.12 -47.69 -10.03
CA SER A 864 -37.03 -47.19 -11.38
C SER A 864 -37.87 -47.98 -12.38
N LEU A 865 -38.26 -47.31 -13.46
CA LEU A 865 -39.00 -47.92 -14.57
C LEU A 865 -38.60 -47.28 -15.90
N SER A 866 -38.79 -48.05 -16.98
CA SER A 866 -38.80 -47.50 -18.34
C SER A 866 -40.21 -47.02 -18.68
N GLY A 867 -40.32 -45.83 -19.27
CA GLY A 867 -41.61 -45.28 -19.67
C GLY A 867 -42.23 -46.01 -20.86
N ASP A 868 -43.56 -46.03 -20.90
CA ASP A 868 -44.36 -46.78 -21.88
C ASP A 868 -45.61 -46.00 -22.39
N ASP A 869 -45.59 -44.68 -22.24
CA ASP A 869 -46.69 -43.77 -22.55
C ASP A 869 -47.98 -44.01 -21.72
N GLN A 870 -47.89 -44.75 -20.61
CA GLN A 870 -48.95 -44.85 -19.60
C GLN A 870 -48.55 -44.14 -18.29
N PRO A 871 -49.52 -43.62 -17.51
CA PRO A 871 -49.23 -43.11 -16.17
C PRO A 871 -48.67 -44.21 -15.28
N ALA A 872 -47.57 -43.92 -14.60
CA ALA A 872 -47.02 -44.76 -13.56
C ALA A 872 -47.47 -44.24 -12.18
N ALA A 873 -47.51 -45.15 -11.21
CA ALA A 873 -47.79 -44.83 -9.82
C ALA A 873 -46.88 -45.66 -8.91
N PHE A 874 -46.32 -45.00 -7.90
CA PHE A 874 -45.47 -45.64 -6.89
C PHE A 874 -46.11 -45.52 -5.52
N GLU A 875 -46.28 -46.67 -4.88
CA GLU A 875 -46.70 -46.75 -3.49
C GLU A 875 -45.54 -46.43 -2.54
N ILE A 876 -45.79 -45.54 -1.59
CA ILE A 876 -44.85 -45.07 -0.59
C ILE A 876 -45.47 -45.33 0.78
N GLU A 877 -44.87 -46.24 1.54
CA GLU A 877 -45.23 -46.47 2.93
C GLU A 877 -44.71 -45.34 3.83
N ILE A 878 -45.58 -44.81 4.69
CA ILE A 878 -45.18 -43.76 5.64
C ILE A 878 -44.43 -44.41 6.81
N ASP A 879 -43.13 -44.15 6.91
CA ASP A 879 -42.29 -44.55 8.04
C ASP A 879 -42.62 -43.68 9.29
N PRO A 880 -43.16 -44.28 10.39
CA PRO A 880 -43.50 -43.54 11.60
C PRO A 880 -42.28 -42.94 12.33
N GLU A 881 -41.08 -43.49 12.14
CA GLU A 881 -39.85 -42.98 12.76
C GLU A 881 -39.25 -41.79 11.99
N ASN A 882 -39.61 -41.65 10.71
CA ASN A 882 -39.19 -40.54 9.84
C ASN A 882 -40.41 -39.88 9.19
N PRO A 883 -41.18 -39.06 9.94
CA PRO A 883 -42.48 -38.55 9.49
C PRO A 883 -42.41 -37.50 8.37
N LYS A 884 -41.20 -37.13 7.92
CA LYS A 884 -40.97 -36.17 6.84
C LYS A 884 -39.83 -36.67 5.95
N LYS A 885 -40.14 -36.94 4.68
CA LYS A 885 -39.18 -37.24 3.62
C LYS A 885 -39.55 -36.46 2.37
N PHE A 886 -38.55 -36.11 1.58
CA PHE A 886 -38.70 -35.49 0.26
C PHE A 886 -38.60 -36.58 -0.80
N TYR A 887 -39.34 -36.40 -1.90
CA TYR A 887 -39.34 -37.30 -3.04
C TYR A 887 -39.17 -36.48 -4.32
N ARG A 888 -38.41 -37.01 -5.27
CA ARG A 888 -38.29 -36.44 -6.62
C ARG A 888 -38.20 -37.55 -7.66
N ILE A 889 -38.46 -37.20 -8.91
CA ILE A 889 -38.36 -38.12 -10.04
C ILE A 889 -37.23 -37.62 -10.93
N ARG A 890 -36.19 -38.44 -11.11
CA ARG A 890 -35.14 -38.21 -12.10
C ARG A 890 -35.57 -38.83 -13.42
N ILE A 891 -35.53 -38.04 -14.49
CA ILE A 891 -35.90 -38.46 -15.85
C ILE A 891 -34.64 -38.44 -16.70
N GLU A 892 -34.38 -39.55 -17.38
CA GLU A 892 -33.24 -39.71 -18.28
C GLU A 892 -33.75 -40.17 -19.65
N LEU A 893 -33.03 -39.86 -20.72
CA LEU A 893 -33.28 -40.47 -22.03
C LEU A 893 -32.81 -41.93 -21.97
N GLY A 894 -33.67 -42.85 -22.41
CA GLY A 894 -33.29 -44.26 -22.57
C GLY A 894 -32.40 -44.45 -23.80
N ASP A 895 -31.40 -45.31 -23.68
CA ASP A 895 -30.48 -45.70 -24.77
C ASP A 895 -31.21 -46.29 -26.01
#